data_AF-A0A1I1DKS8-F1
#
_entry.id   AF-A0A1I1DKS8-F1
#
_cell.length_a   1.000
_cell.length_b   1.000
_cell.length_c   1.000
_cell.angle_alpha   90.00
_cell.angle_beta   90.00
_cell.angle_gamma   90.00
#
_symmetry.space_group_name_H-M   'P 1'
#
loop_
_entity.id
_entity.type
_entity.pdbx_description
1 polymer ?
#
loop_
_entity_poly.entity_id
_entity_poly.type
_entity_poly.pdbx_seq_one_letter_code
_entity_poly.pdbx_strand_id
1 'polypeptide(L)'
;MHPQKSRFVALCQQTLVLGAVFAALVPAANVVNLDVVRDHPSTGPASAVDDGQAAMAAYAAVAEQATPVASSAADPDLHEVALTAPAGAVGGTLAPAHHGAARVVPAVATSTAGSAGSAGLHATTVADTATDTTTITSDPQDVSGYGTVGVTWEHGQDIGEGDISFTLRTQTDGAWSGWQELDYHDEHGPDAGTEEARHERPGTDEALVGHVDQVQVRAEMKSEDVPADLKLAVIDPGKVTATKAETPDIDTSELPVIPDAAPDGDGGLVEAPADPAGDGSVAPADPATDRAAAPAADTADVADEQQDGLALAAAPIVATKPLIYSRAQWGADERIREQTAPSYGSVHGGFVHHTVNANDYSAAEVPAIIRSIYAYHVRSRGWRDIGYNYLIDRFGRIWEGRYGGVDRNVVGAHTENYNGDSFGASAIGNFDIVAPPQAVVGAFGSLMGWKLAINGVSAAATNVKIGRRVFASSIMGHRDTKSTACPGRYLYARIPDIRKIAAVAQRPLSYAGRNANLAGSAYPDIIARRASDKRGVILPTAGFSSFSGHTSFTVRSGYTPVLSPDLTGDGRADLVLVTRAGKSVVRPGNGAGGFGKGRAPSMQQRNRDLITALGDVNGDRRNDLLSRNRHSGKVTVWLGRGNGTFRRQTLKSSFRAYNMITAGDVDGDHRVDLLARARNGVLWLYHGKGNGGFPHRRSLGGGWQAYDSIVAADFTKDGQADLLVRTAHRRLGYVRPNLGRGIFGAQIGPYRPLHAVGRVLSATNVMGDVAPDVLALTGRRVDVLNRGSGTDLGQPIVTNLDLSRANLVLNAGDWNRDGHGDVFYRETDGTLYLTLGNGAGSFSGRYSIGNFRSATMITAPGDVDGDGRMDLMAALSGTTRFYPGNGSTGVTGYVTAYGGMAGQTQISAGAWDADSTPDLLVRNGNALQLYPGNGPAGLGAPRTLPVSLAGYDWVIGVGALEVTGHPDLIVRTGAGALYALQGNADGSLAKPKLLGSGFGGYDLAG
;
A
#
# COMPACT_ATOMS: atom_id res chain seq x y z
N MET A 1 19.97 52.79 16.26
CA MET A 1 18.66 53.40 16.60
C MET A 1 17.81 53.51 15.34
N HIS A 2 16.47 53.50 15.49
CA HIS A 2 15.40 53.59 14.47
C HIS A 2 15.23 55.03 13.87
N PRO A 3 14.23 55.36 12.98
CA PRO A 3 13.14 54.59 12.31
C PRO A 3 13.03 54.86 10.76
N GLN A 4 12.13 54.35 9.90
CA GLN A 4 10.64 54.38 9.87
C GLN A 4 10.01 53.43 8.81
N LYS A 5 8.79 52.95 9.08
CA LYS A 5 7.87 52.24 8.15
C LYS A 5 6.65 53.14 7.85
N SER A 6 6.28 53.43 6.60
CA SER A 6 5.03 54.18 6.29
C SER A 6 4.55 54.23 4.81
N ARG A 7 4.80 53.22 3.95
CA ARG A 7 4.29 53.20 2.56
C ARG A 7 3.76 51.84 2.07
N PHE A 8 2.62 51.38 2.59
CA PHE A 8 1.93 50.18 2.05
C PHE A 8 0.39 50.18 2.13
N VAL A 9 -0.26 51.16 2.78
CA VAL A 9 -1.71 51.10 3.08
C VAL A 9 -2.60 51.85 2.07
N ALA A 10 -2.01 52.55 1.10
CA ALA A 10 -2.76 53.47 0.21
C ALA A 10 -3.22 52.89 -1.14
N LEU A 11 -2.84 51.65 -1.51
CA LEU A 11 -3.11 51.11 -2.87
C LEU A 11 -4.31 50.15 -2.95
N CYS A 12 -4.84 49.67 -1.83
CA CYS A 12 -5.90 48.64 -1.80
C CYS A 12 -7.34 49.19 -1.80
N GLN A 13 -7.57 50.48 -2.09
CA GLN A 13 -8.90 51.12 -1.96
C GLN A 13 -9.50 51.67 -3.27
N GLN A 14 -8.93 51.39 -4.45
CA GLN A 14 -9.41 51.98 -5.72
C GLN A 14 -9.84 50.98 -6.83
N THR A 15 -9.75 49.67 -6.63
CA THR A 15 -10.06 48.64 -7.66
C THR A 15 -11.42 47.95 -7.51
N LEU A 16 -12.26 48.32 -6.53
CA LEU A 16 -13.48 47.58 -6.16
C LEU A 16 -14.82 48.18 -6.66
N VAL A 17 -14.81 49.08 -7.64
CA VAL A 17 -16.03 49.84 -8.06
C VAL A 17 -16.42 49.66 -9.54
N LEU A 18 -15.70 48.84 -10.32
CA LEU A 18 -15.98 48.67 -11.77
C LEU A 18 -16.24 47.19 -12.14
N GLY A 19 -17.45 46.71 -11.88
CA GLY A 19 -17.84 45.33 -12.20
C GLY A 19 -19.31 44.94 -11.96
N ALA A 20 -20.09 45.80 -11.28
CA ALA A 20 -21.51 45.57 -11.04
C ALA A 20 -22.38 46.53 -11.87
N VAL A 21 -22.66 46.14 -13.13
CA VAL A 21 -23.85 46.46 -13.96
C VAL A 21 -23.65 45.77 -15.31
N PHE A 22 -24.30 44.62 -15.51
CA PHE A 22 -24.96 44.17 -16.75
C PHE A 22 -25.51 42.75 -16.57
N ALA A 23 -26.60 42.65 -15.81
CA ALA A 23 -27.36 41.42 -15.61
C ALA A 23 -28.86 41.71 -15.72
N ALA A 24 -29.36 41.83 -16.95
CA ALA A 24 -30.78 41.83 -17.27
C ALA A 24 -31.00 41.60 -18.78
N LEU A 25 -31.54 40.43 -19.14
CA LEU A 25 -32.59 40.19 -20.17
C LEU A 25 -32.56 38.72 -20.64
N VAL A 26 -33.67 38.01 -20.45
CA VAL A 26 -33.97 36.65 -20.95
C VAL A 26 -35.46 36.66 -21.35
N PRO A 27 -35.84 36.16 -22.55
CA PRO A 27 -36.56 34.88 -22.58
C PRO A 27 -36.31 33.97 -23.80
N ALA A 28 -36.11 32.68 -23.50
CA ALA A 28 -36.55 31.45 -24.19
C ALA A 28 -36.84 31.40 -25.72
N ALA A 29 -36.25 30.40 -26.41
CA ALA A 29 -36.99 29.23 -26.98
C ALA A 29 -36.11 28.20 -27.74
N ASN A 30 -35.94 27.00 -27.15
CA ASN A 30 -36.12 25.66 -27.76
C ASN A 30 -35.74 25.31 -29.22
N VAL A 31 -34.77 24.37 -29.38
CA VAL A 31 -34.81 23.06 -30.12
C VAL A 31 -33.64 22.71 -31.07
N VAL A 32 -32.81 21.75 -30.59
CA VAL A 32 -32.07 20.64 -31.28
C VAL A 32 -30.71 20.90 -31.99
N ASN A 33 -29.81 19.91 -31.79
CA ASN A 33 -28.37 19.85 -32.05
C ASN A 33 -27.98 19.43 -33.48
N LEU A 34 -26.76 19.79 -33.94
CA LEU A 34 -25.59 18.88 -33.94
C LEU A 34 -24.24 19.60 -34.18
N ASP A 35 -23.20 19.12 -33.48
CA ASP A 35 -21.72 19.23 -33.64
C ASP A 35 -21.01 20.42 -34.33
N VAL A 36 -20.00 20.95 -33.62
CA VAL A 36 -18.56 20.68 -33.85
C VAL A 36 -17.73 21.19 -32.65
N VAL A 37 -16.76 20.39 -32.18
CA VAL A 37 -15.93 20.67 -31.00
C VAL A 37 -14.80 21.69 -31.30
N ARG A 38 -14.65 22.72 -30.45
CA ARG A 38 -13.40 23.46 -30.17
C ARG A 38 -13.39 24.03 -28.75
N ASP A 39 -12.20 24.17 -28.21
CA ASP A 39 -11.89 24.17 -26.77
C ASP A 39 -12.01 25.48 -25.97
N HIS A 40 -11.91 25.28 -24.64
CA HIS A 40 -11.46 26.20 -23.58
C HIS A 40 -12.47 27.24 -23.02
N PRO A 41 -12.28 27.71 -21.77
CA PRO A 41 -11.59 27.11 -20.61
C PRO A 41 -12.43 27.13 -19.31
N SER A 42 -12.29 26.11 -18.45
CA SER A 42 -12.84 26.14 -17.09
C SER A 42 -11.75 26.44 -16.06
N THR A 43 -11.57 27.71 -15.70
CA THR A 43 -10.79 28.12 -14.52
C THR A 43 -11.56 27.78 -13.23
N GLY A 44 -11.47 26.53 -12.79
CA GLY A 44 -11.64 26.17 -11.38
C GLY A 44 -10.28 26.19 -10.66
N PRO A 45 -10.23 26.20 -9.32
CA PRO A 45 -8.99 25.91 -8.61
C PRO A 45 -8.58 24.47 -8.92
N ALA A 46 -7.47 24.28 -9.62
CA ALA A 46 -6.87 22.96 -9.81
C ALA A 46 -6.67 22.29 -8.45
N SER A 47 -6.97 21.00 -8.35
CA SER A 47 -6.73 20.30 -7.09
C SER A 47 -5.23 20.09 -6.94
N ALA A 48 -4.69 20.15 -5.72
CA ALA A 48 -3.25 19.96 -5.50
C ALA A 48 -2.75 18.54 -5.87
N VAL A 49 -3.68 17.63 -6.21
CA VAL A 49 -3.42 16.27 -6.70
C VAL A 49 -3.07 16.28 -8.19
N ASP A 50 -3.69 17.15 -8.99
CA ASP A 50 -3.48 17.25 -10.45
C ASP A 50 -2.02 17.60 -10.79
N ASP A 51 -1.45 18.60 -10.11
CA ASP A 51 -0.06 19.07 -10.32
C ASP A 51 0.98 17.98 -10.00
N GLY A 52 0.75 17.19 -8.95
CA GLY A 52 1.65 16.12 -8.51
C GLY A 52 1.62 14.91 -9.45
N GLN A 53 0.43 14.54 -9.94
CA GLN A 53 0.27 13.46 -10.92
C GLN A 53 0.86 13.85 -12.28
N ALA A 54 0.66 15.09 -12.73
CA ALA A 54 1.28 15.60 -13.94
C ALA A 54 2.82 15.62 -13.86
N ALA A 55 3.39 15.99 -12.70
CA ALA A 55 4.83 15.93 -12.47
C ALA A 55 5.40 14.50 -12.48
N MET A 56 4.67 13.52 -11.91
CA MET A 56 5.06 12.11 -11.97
C MET A 56 4.99 11.53 -13.39
N ALA A 57 3.96 11.87 -14.17
CA ALA A 57 3.84 11.46 -15.57
C ALA A 57 4.96 12.07 -16.44
N ALA A 58 5.31 13.33 -16.19
CA ALA A 58 6.44 14.00 -16.86
C ALA A 58 7.80 13.38 -16.50
N TYR A 59 7.99 12.93 -15.25
CA TYR A 59 9.19 12.19 -14.84
C TYR A 59 9.28 10.82 -15.54
N ALA A 60 8.19 10.04 -15.56
CA ALA A 60 8.16 8.72 -16.20
C ALA A 60 8.55 8.78 -17.69
N ALA A 61 8.00 9.75 -18.43
CA ALA A 61 8.31 9.97 -19.85
C ALA A 61 9.77 10.38 -20.14
N VAL A 62 10.52 10.80 -19.12
CA VAL A 62 11.97 11.11 -19.21
C VAL A 62 12.81 9.92 -18.74
N ALA A 63 12.37 9.20 -17.70
CA ALA A 63 13.10 8.08 -17.10
C ALA A 63 13.24 6.87 -18.04
N GLU A 64 12.29 6.66 -18.96
CA GLU A 64 12.30 5.56 -19.93
C GLU A 64 13.27 5.78 -21.12
N GLN A 65 13.94 6.93 -21.21
CA GLN A 65 14.76 7.28 -22.38
C GLN A 65 16.15 6.61 -22.35
N ALA A 66 16.41 5.76 -23.35
CA ALA A 66 17.73 5.16 -23.55
C ALA A 66 18.79 6.26 -23.76
N THR A 67 19.83 6.27 -22.92
CA THR A 67 20.84 7.34 -22.88
C THR A 67 22.25 6.74 -22.96
N PRO A 68 23.27 7.45 -23.50
CA PRO A 68 24.64 6.94 -23.49
C PRO A 68 25.18 6.70 -22.09
N VAL A 69 25.53 5.45 -21.80
CA VAL A 69 26.17 4.96 -20.58
C VAL A 69 27.54 4.34 -20.89
N ALA A 70 28.37 4.16 -19.87
CA ALA A 70 29.71 3.59 -20.02
C ALA A 70 29.63 2.09 -20.37
N SER A 71 30.36 1.63 -21.40
CA SER A 71 30.38 0.20 -21.75
C SER A 71 31.43 -0.62 -20.97
N SER A 72 32.15 0.01 -20.05
CA SER A 72 33.15 -0.61 -19.16
C SER A 72 33.43 0.31 -17.98
N ALA A 73 33.97 -0.24 -16.88
CA ALA A 73 34.58 0.56 -15.83
C ALA A 73 35.70 1.45 -16.39
N ALA A 74 35.91 2.61 -15.76
CA ALA A 74 37.03 3.50 -16.04
C ALA A 74 37.69 3.91 -14.72
N ASP A 75 39.02 3.86 -14.70
CA ASP A 75 39.83 4.25 -13.55
C ASP A 75 40.04 5.78 -13.60
N PRO A 76 39.53 6.56 -12.63
CA PRO A 76 39.78 8.00 -12.55
C PRO A 76 41.23 8.26 -12.15
N ASP A 77 41.84 9.33 -12.66
CA ASP A 77 43.18 9.74 -12.24
C ASP A 77 43.07 10.83 -11.16
N LEU A 78 43.84 10.70 -10.09
CA LEU A 78 43.84 11.64 -8.95
C LEU A 78 45.24 12.22 -8.78
N HIS A 79 45.35 13.53 -8.92
CA HIS A 79 46.53 14.29 -8.56
C HIS A 79 46.32 15.00 -7.22
N GLU A 80 47.04 14.56 -6.17
CA GLU A 80 47.07 15.26 -4.89
C GLU A 80 48.27 16.20 -4.80
N VAL A 81 47.99 17.45 -4.44
CA VAL A 81 48.93 18.57 -4.45
C VAL A 81 49.07 19.12 -3.03
N ALA A 82 50.21 18.88 -2.38
CA ALA A 82 50.44 19.31 -1.00
C ALA A 82 50.60 20.84 -0.89
N LEU A 83 49.78 21.45 -0.03
CA LEU A 83 49.76 22.89 0.27
C LEU A 83 50.42 23.19 1.63
N THR A 84 50.29 22.30 2.62
CA THR A 84 51.03 22.35 3.90
C THR A 84 51.75 21.02 4.19
N ALA A 85 52.69 21.05 5.14
CA ALA A 85 53.46 19.86 5.53
C ALA A 85 52.68 18.97 6.53
N PRO A 86 52.92 17.64 6.56
CA PRO A 86 52.34 16.75 7.56
C PRO A 86 52.79 17.04 9.00
N ALA A 87 51.97 16.64 9.98
CA ALA A 87 52.30 16.79 11.39
C ALA A 87 53.64 16.09 11.73
N GLY A 88 54.47 16.76 12.52
CA GLY A 88 55.80 16.27 12.89
C GLY A 88 56.92 16.50 11.85
N ALA A 89 56.60 16.94 10.61
CA ALA A 89 57.63 17.34 9.64
C ALA A 89 58.36 18.64 10.02
N VAL A 90 57.71 19.51 10.82
CA VAL A 90 58.26 20.80 11.25
C VAL A 90 58.77 20.74 12.68
N GLY A 91 59.98 20.20 12.84
CA GLY A 91 60.76 20.30 14.08
C GLY A 91 61.32 21.71 14.30
N GLY A 92 60.46 22.70 14.54
CA GLY A 92 60.87 24.09 14.75
C GLY A 92 59.75 24.99 15.23
N THR A 93 59.84 25.45 16.47
CA THR A 93 58.98 26.51 17.02
C THR A 93 59.16 27.80 16.22
N LEU A 94 58.06 28.36 15.70
CA LEU A 94 58.05 29.73 15.22
C LEU A 94 58.31 30.67 16.40
N ALA A 95 59.50 31.28 16.43
CA ALA A 95 59.83 32.30 17.41
C ALA A 95 59.00 33.57 17.14
N PRO A 96 58.54 34.30 18.18
CA PRO A 96 57.70 35.47 17.99
C PRO A 96 58.46 36.59 17.25
N ALA A 97 57.94 37.02 16.11
CA ALA A 97 58.49 38.11 15.33
C ALA A 97 57.99 39.47 15.84
N HIS A 98 58.91 40.43 15.99
CA HIS A 98 58.58 41.79 16.40
C HIS A 98 57.79 42.56 15.33
N HIS A 99 56.99 43.53 15.79
CA HIS A 99 56.10 44.37 14.99
C HIS A 99 56.69 44.91 13.67
N GLY A 100 55.99 44.71 12.55
CA GLY A 100 56.10 45.57 11.37
C GLY A 100 56.00 44.88 10.01
N ALA A 101 54.89 45.14 9.30
CA ALA A 101 54.59 44.81 7.90
C ALA A 101 54.30 43.34 7.55
N ALA A 102 53.23 43.15 6.77
CA ALA A 102 52.88 41.89 6.14
C ALA A 102 54.02 41.40 5.22
N ARG A 103 54.45 40.16 5.41
CA ARG A 103 55.56 39.55 4.68
C ARG A 103 55.02 38.48 3.74
N VAL A 104 55.07 38.77 2.44
CA VAL A 104 55.02 37.69 1.43
C VAL A 104 56.24 36.80 1.67
N VAL A 105 56.02 35.51 1.88
CA VAL A 105 57.08 34.50 1.95
C VAL A 105 57.07 33.75 0.62
N PRO A 106 57.99 34.05 -0.32
CA PRO A 106 58.17 33.20 -1.49
C PRO A 106 58.74 31.87 -1.01
N ALA A 107 58.24 30.76 -1.56
CA ALA A 107 58.93 29.48 -1.47
C ALA A 107 60.23 29.55 -2.31
N VAL A 108 61.34 29.99 -1.70
CA VAL A 108 62.74 29.59 -1.97
C VAL A 108 63.67 30.28 -0.97
N ALA A 109 64.72 29.59 -0.56
CA ALA A 109 65.48 29.84 0.67
C ALA A 109 66.50 31.00 0.62
N THR A 110 66.86 31.50 1.81
CA THR A 110 68.25 31.90 2.11
C THR A 110 68.84 30.90 3.11
N SER A 111 69.96 30.29 2.72
CA SER A 111 70.62 29.15 3.37
C SER A 111 71.21 29.43 4.75
N THR A 112 71.18 28.44 5.65
CA THR A 112 72.35 27.57 5.93
C THR A 112 71.96 26.31 6.71
N ALA A 113 72.55 25.16 6.32
CA ALA A 113 72.60 23.89 7.07
C ALA A 113 71.28 23.14 7.38
N GLY A 114 70.80 22.40 6.38
CA GLY A 114 70.38 21.00 6.55
C GLY A 114 69.21 20.64 7.48
N SER A 115 67.98 20.80 7.01
CA SER A 115 66.87 19.86 7.29
C SER A 115 66.02 19.67 6.03
N ALA A 116 65.52 18.46 5.81
CA ALA A 116 64.57 18.16 4.75
C ALA A 116 63.16 18.44 5.27
N GLY A 117 62.37 19.26 4.58
CA GLY A 117 61.01 19.61 5.03
C GLY A 117 60.17 20.51 4.11
N SER A 118 60.75 21.16 3.09
CA SER A 118 60.01 22.07 2.18
C SER A 118 60.10 21.71 0.69
N ALA A 119 60.76 20.60 0.34
CA ALA A 119 60.83 20.13 -1.05
C ALA A 119 59.58 19.30 -1.39
N GLY A 120 58.53 19.96 -1.89
CA GLY A 120 57.30 19.30 -2.33
C GLY A 120 55.98 20.02 -2.03
N LEU A 121 56.02 21.24 -1.48
CA LEU A 121 54.80 22.06 -1.32
C LEU A 121 54.58 22.94 -2.55
N HIS A 122 53.33 22.98 -3.02
CA HIS A 122 52.88 23.63 -4.25
C HIS A 122 51.90 24.77 -3.93
N ALA A 123 52.33 25.67 -3.03
CA ALA A 123 51.53 26.80 -2.57
C ALA A 123 52.39 27.99 -2.16
N THR A 124 51.81 29.19 -2.26
CA THR A 124 52.31 30.41 -1.65
C THR A 124 51.52 30.74 -0.39
N THR A 125 52.21 30.85 0.74
CA THR A 125 51.61 31.20 2.04
C THR A 125 51.96 32.64 2.43
N VAL A 126 50.94 33.41 2.83
CA VAL A 126 51.07 34.79 3.32
C VAL A 126 50.40 34.89 4.68
N ALA A 127 51.14 35.31 5.71
CA ALA A 127 50.60 35.60 7.03
C ALA A 127 50.53 37.11 7.25
N ASP A 128 49.34 37.62 7.59
CA ASP A 128 49.13 39.00 8.01
C ASP A 128 49.06 39.10 9.53
N THR A 129 50.16 39.54 10.13
CA THR A 129 50.31 39.75 11.58
C THR A 129 49.44 40.89 12.14
N ALA A 130 48.78 41.70 11.29
CA ALA A 130 47.88 42.76 11.73
C ALA A 130 46.44 42.28 11.93
N THR A 131 46.00 41.27 11.18
CA THR A 131 44.68 40.62 11.28
C THR A 131 44.73 39.24 11.94
N ASP A 132 45.93 38.70 12.14
CA ASP A 132 46.22 37.33 12.55
C ASP A 132 45.64 36.26 11.62
N THR A 133 45.62 36.57 10.32
CA THR A 133 45.16 35.65 9.28
C THR A 133 46.33 35.07 8.49
N THR A 134 46.18 33.83 8.05
CA THR A 134 47.07 33.17 7.09
C THR A 134 46.28 32.78 5.85
N THR A 135 46.78 33.17 4.69
CA THR A 135 46.24 32.84 3.37
C THR A 135 47.20 31.90 2.66
N ILE A 136 46.71 30.75 2.20
CA ILE A 136 47.47 29.75 1.43
C ILE A 136 46.85 29.68 0.04
N THR A 137 47.62 29.97 -1.01
CA THR A 137 47.14 29.87 -2.41
C THR A 137 47.94 28.82 -3.15
N SER A 138 47.29 27.83 -3.76
CA SER A 138 47.95 26.79 -4.55
C SER A 138 48.66 27.38 -5.78
N ASP A 139 49.71 26.70 -6.25
CA ASP A 139 50.16 26.89 -7.62
C ASP A 139 49.04 26.50 -8.61
N PRO A 140 48.99 27.05 -9.84
CA PRO A 140 48.06 26.60 -10.87
C PRO A 140 48.26 25.12 -11.17
N GLN A 141 47.16 24.34 -11.14
CA GLN A 141 47.15 22.93 -11.49
C GLN A 141 46.40 22.73 -12.79
N ASP A 142 46.95 21.93 -13.70
CA ASP A 142 46.29 21.57 -14.95
C ASP A 142 45.08 20.65 -14.69
N VAL A 143 44.00 20.83 -15.45
CA VAL A 143 42.81 19.97 -15.41
C VAL A 143 42.64 19.26 -16.75
N SER A 144 42.56 17.94 -16.74
CA SER A 144 42.25 17.15 -17.93
C SER A 144 40.78 16.71 -17.95
N GLY A 145 40.07 17.13 -19.01
CA GLY A 145 38.67 16.77 -19.21
C GLY A 145 37.70 17.55 -18.32
N TYR A 146 36.62 16.89 -17.90
CA TYR A 146 35.55 17.49 -17.11
C TYR A 146 35.80 17.23 -15.63
N GLY A 147 36.76 17.96 -15.07
CA GLY A 147 37.41 17.64 -13.80
C GLY A 147 36.66 18.09 -12.54
N THR A 148 36.98 17.43 -11.42
CA THR A 148 36.52 17.79 -10.07
C THR A 148 37.72 18.14 -9.20
N VAL A 149 37.54 19.13 -8.31
CA VAL A 149 38.54 19.53 -7.32
C VAL A 149 37.96 19.51 -5.91
N GLY A 150 38.82 19.39 -4.91
CA GLY A 150 38.46 19.54 -3.50
C GLY A 150 39.70 19.64 -2.64
N VAL A 151 39.55 20.01 -1.37
CA VAL A 151 40.68 20.17 -0.44
C VAL A 151 40.50 19.26 0.76
N THR A 152 41.55 18.56 1.18
CA THR A 152 41.53 17.74 2.42
C THR A 152 42.73 18.02 3.30
N TRP A 153 42.65 17.70 4.60
CA TRP A 153 43.77 17.82 5.54
C TRP A 153 43.91 16.59 6.46
N GLU A 154 44.90 16.63 7.35
CA GLU A 154 45.23 15.51 8.24
C GLU A 154 44.08 15.13 9.17
N HIS A 155 43.87 13.82 9.37
CA HIS A 155 42.86 13.26 10.25
C HIS A 155 43.04 13.73 11.70
N GLY A 156 41.94 13.98 12.40
CA GLY A 156 41.94 14.34 13.82
C GLY A 156 42.20 15.81 14.12
N GLN A 157 42.31 16.67 13.10
CA GLN A 157 42.23 18.13 13.25
C GLN A 157 40.79 18.58 13.07
N ASP A 158 40.15 18.92 14.19
CA ASP A 158 38.80 19.48 14.27
C ASP A 158 38.88 21.00 14.02
N ILE A 159 38.39 21.45 12.86
CA ILE A 159 38.41 22.85 12.42
C ILE A 159 36.97 23.22 12.06
N GLY A 160 36.40 24.23 12.70
CA GLY A 160 35.02 24.65 12.43
C GLY A 160 34.87 25.27 11.03
N GLU A 161 33.69 25.13 10.44
CA GLU A 161 33.27 25.80 9.18
C GLU A 161 33.57 27.32 9.16
N GLY A 162 33.53 27.98 10.33
CA GLY A 162 33.82 29.41 10.46
C GLY A 162 35.29 29.79 10.68
N ASP A 163 36.18 28.83 10.90
CA ASP A 163 37.60 29.05 11.23
C ASP A 163 38.52 28.94 10.01
N ILE A 164 38.07 28.29 8.93
CA ILE A 164 38.74 28.22 7.63
C ILE A 164 37.74 28.42 6.49
N SER A 165 38.12 29.25 5.51
CA SER A 165 37.35 29.47 4.28
C SER A 165 38.16 29.10 3.05
N PHE A 166 37.51 28.55 2.03
CA PHE A 166 38.15 28.21 0.76
C PHE A 166 37.52 28.97 -0.39
N THR A 167 38.35 29.39 -1.34
CA THR A 167 37.92 29.98 -2.60
C THR A 167 38.64 29.33 -3.77
N LEU A 168 37.92 29.12 -4.86
CA LEU A 168 38.36 28.47 -6.08
C LEU A 168 38.30 29.46 -7.25
N ARG A 169 39.21 29.32 -8.20
CA ARG A 169 39.08 29.95 -9.53
C ARG A 169 39.56 29.01 -10.63
N THR A 170 39.02 29.21 -11.82
CA THR A 170 39.33 28.41 -13.02
C THR A 170 39.96 29.29 -14.09
N GLN A 171 40.71 28.69 -15.00
CA GLN A 171 41.25 29.33 -16.20
C GLN A 171 40.71 28.64 -17.46
N THR A 172 40.23 29.42 -18.43
CA THR A 172 39.81 28.92 -19.74
C THR A 172 40.31 29.86 -20.83
N ASP A 173 40.89 29.32 -21.89
CA ASP A 173 41.54 30.07 -22.99
C ASP A 173 42.56 31.11 -22.47
N GLY A 174 43.25 30.76 -21.38
CA GLY A 174 44.21 31.63 -20.69
C GLY A 174 43.60 32.75 -19.82
N ALA A 175 42.28 32.88 -19.74
CA ALA A 175 41.60 33.88 -18.89
C ALA A 175 41.15 33.27 -17.55
N TRP A 176 41.54 33.89 -16.42
CA TRP A 176 41.08 33.47 -15.09
C TRP A 176 39.68 34.01 -14.76
N SER A 177 38.87 33.18 -14.13
CA SER A 177 37.63 33.58 -13.48
C SER A 177 37.88 34.51 -12.28
N GLY A 178 36.82 35.15 -11.79
CA GLY A 178 36.81 35.64 -10.42
C GLY A 178 36.94 34.48 -9.42
N TRP A 179 37.40 34.78 -8.20
CA TRP A 179 37.33 33.83 -7.08
C TRP A 179 35.87 33.56 -6.72
N GLN A 180 35.53 32.29 -6.56
CA GLN A 180 34.25 31.77 -6.10
C GLN A 180 34.46 31.03 -4.79
N GLU A 181 33.41 30.85 -4.00
CA GLU A 181 33.45 30.07 -2.77
C GLU A 181 33.62 28.57 -3.08
N LEU A 182 34.35 27.86 -2.22
CA LEU A 182 34.46 26.41 -2.24
C LEU A 182 33.99 25.91 -0.88
N ASP A 183 32.75 25.44 -0.82
CA ASP A 183 32.05 25.20 0.43
C ASP A 183 32.76 24.12 1.28
N TYR A 184 32.88 24.39 2.58
CA TYR A 184 33.33 23.45 3.59
C TYR A 184 32.28 23.38 4.70
N HIS A 185 31.80 22.17 4.96
CA HIS A 185 30.81 21.88 5.99
C HIS A 185 31.32 20.70 6.83
N ASP A 186 31.38 20.88 8.16
CA ASP A 186 31.97 19.88 9.06
C ASP A 186 31.10 18.61 9.16
N GLU A 187 29.83 18.70 8.81
CA GLU A 187 28.84 17.61 8.82
C GLU A 187 28.76 16.78 7.53
N HIS A 188 29.58 17.09 6.53
CA HIS A 188 29.68 16.30 5.31
C HIS A 188 30.69 15.15 5.53
N GLY A 189 30.20 14.04 6.08
CA GLY A 189 31.02 12.85 6.29
C GLY A 189 30.34 11.64 6.93
N PRO A 190 31.11 10.55 7.12
CA PRO A 190 30.79 9.39 7.94
C PRO A 190 30.37 9.77 9.37
N ASP A 191 29.55 8.94 10.03
CA ASP A 191 29.15 9.22 11.41
C ASP A 191 30.36 9.11 12.38
N ALA A 192 30.57 10.14 13.21
CA ALA A 192 31.67 10.20 14.16
C ALA A 192 31.79 8.95 15.06
N GLY A 193 33.00 8.40 15.16
CA GLY A 193 33.32 7.22 15.97
C GLY A 193 33.03 5.87 15.29
N THR A 194 32.48 5.86 14.07
CA THR A 194 32.45 4.66 13.20
C THR A 194 33.86 4.21 12.82
N GLU A 195 33.98 3.03 12.21
CA GLU A 195 35.26 2.54 11.66
C GLU A 195 35.70 3.33 10.41
N GLU A 196 34.74 3.82 9.63
CA GLU A 196 34.97 4.67 8.46
C GLU A 196 35.57 6.02 8.89
N ALA A 197 34.98 6.68 9.88
CA ALA A 197 35.47 7.97 10.39
C ALA A 197 36.91 7.93 10.94
N ARG A 198 37.44 6.76 11.35
CA ARG A 198 38.81 6.65 11.91
C ARG A 198 39.93 6.86 10.89
N HIS A 199 39.61 6.83 9.60
CA HIS A 199 40.56 6.93 8.50
C HIS A 199 40.22 8.08 7.54
N GLU A 200 39.18 8.84 7.87
CA GLU A 200 38.71 9.94 7.03
C GLU A 200 39.65 11.14 7.08
N ARG A 201 39.70 11.90 5.99
CA ARG A 201 40.34 13.20 5.93
C ARG A 201 39.25 14.27 5.87
N PRO A 202 39.16 15.18 6.85
CA PRO A 202 38.27 16.33 6.75
C PRO A 202 38.64 17.17 5.53
N GLY A 203 37.68 17.88 4.96
CA GLY A 203 37.84 18.50 3.65
C GLY A 203 36.59 19.19 3.14
N THR A 204 36.76 19.99 2.08
CA THR A 204 35.67 20.69 1.37
C THR A 204 34.73 19.72 0.69
N ASP A 205 33.58 20.22 0.27
CA ASP A 205 32.79 19.61 -0.78
C ASP A 205 33.54 19.57 -2.11
N GLU A 206 33.13 18.67 -2.99
CA GLU A 206 33.72 18.48 -4.30
C GLU A 206 33.14 19.46 -5.33
N ALA A 207 34.00 20.29 -5.91
CA ALA A 207 33.62 21.26 -6.93
C ALA A 207 33.97 20.77 -8.33
N LEU A 208 32.94 20.54 -9.13
CA LEU A 208 33.08 20.33 -10.57
C LEU A 208 33.44 21.64 -11.27
N VAL A 209 34.64 21.72 -11.83
CA VAL A 209 35.16 22.91 -12.52
C VAL A 209 34.84 22.94 -14.02
N GLY A 210 34.45 21.81 -14.59
CA GLY A 210 34.06 21.69 -15.99
C GLY A 210 35.25 21.62 -16.96
N HIS A 211 35.07 22.11 -18.20
CA HIS A 211 36.14 22.18 -19.21
C HIS A 211 36.99 23.43 -18.98
N VAL A 212 38.08 23.27 -18.23
CA VAL A 212 39.00 24.35 -17.85
C VAL A 212 40.44 23.90 -18.09
N ASP A 213 41.34 24.84 -18.39
CA ASP A 213 42.76 24.57 -18.59
C ASP A 213 43.44 24.34 -17.23
N GLN A 214 43.18 25.23 -16.28
CA GLN A 214 43.83 25.23 -14.95
C GLN A 214 42.88 25.62 -13.83
N VAL A 215 43.25 25.25 -12.60
CA VAL A 215 42.56 25.60 -11.34
C VAL A 215 43.54 26.14 -10.31
N GLN A 216 43.03 27.00 -9.42
CA GLN A 216 43.71 27.38 -8.18
C GLN A 216 42.73 27.44 -7.02
N VAL A 217 43.14 26.94 -5.87
CA VAL A 217 42.43 27.11 -4.61
C VAL A 217 43.22 28.03 -3.69
N ARG A 218 42.50 28.81 -2.90
CA ARG A 218 43.01 29.67 -1.85
C ARG A 218 42.22 29.44 -0.56
N ALA A 219 42.93 29.05 0.50
CA ALA A 219 42.42 28.90 1.84
C ALA A 219 42.78 30.14 2.69
N GLU A 220 41.87 30.58 3.56
CA GLU A 220 42.08 31.70 4.49
C GLU A 220 41.55 31.33 5.89
N MET A 221 42.41 31.39 6.90
CA MET A 221 42.18 30.94 8.29
C MET A 221 42.95 31.84 9.29
N LYS A 222 42.82 31.63 10.60
CA LYS A 222 43.75 32.24 11.57
C LYS A 222 45.13 31.59 11.50
N SER A 223 46.18 32.31 11.91
CA SER A 223 47.55 31.79 11.86
C SER A 223 47.82 30.59 12.77
N GLU A 224 47.06 30.43 13.86
CA GLU A 224 47.17 29.29 14.78
C GLU A 224 46.40 28.05 14.33
N ASP A 225 45.43 28.22 13.42
CA ASP A 225 44.50 27.18 12.96
C ASP A 225 44.95 26.50 11.64
N VAL A 226 46.19 26.74 11.19
CA VAL A 226 46.69 26.21 9.89
C VAL A 226 46.75 24.68 9.90
N PRO A 227 45.96 23.98 9.05
CA PRO A 227 45.94 22.52 9.03
C PRO A 227 47.24 21.90 8.55
N ALA A 228 47.55 20.72 9.09
CA ALA A 228 48.64 19.86 8.65
C ALA A 228 48.19 19.00 7.46
N ASP A 229 49.13 18.64 6.59
CA ASP A 229 48.91 17.86 5.36
C ASP A 229 47.71 18.35 4.51
N LEU A 230 47.51 19.67 4.43
CA LEU A 230 46.49 20.28 3.58
C LEU A 230 46.85 20.00 2.11
N LYS A 231 45.91 19.46 1.33
CA LYS A 231 46.11 19.03 -0.06
C LYS A 231 44.95 19.47 -0.94
N LEU A 232 45.29 19.97 -2.12
CA LEU A 232 44.35 20.11 -3.24
C LEU A 232 44.30 18.80 -4.03
N ALA A 233 43.13 18.20 -4.15
CA ALA A 233 42.85 17.09 -5.06
C ALA A 233 42.38 17.65 -6.41
N VAL A 234 42.95 17.18 -7.51
CA VAL A 234 42.50 17.45 -8.88
C VAL A 234 42.27 16.11 -9.58
N ILE A 235 41.07 15.91 -10.14
CA ILE A 235 40.60 14.58 -10.57
C ILE A 235 40.18 14.60 -12.03
N ASP A 236 40.82 13.75 -12.85
CA ASP A 236 40.31 13.36 -14.16
C ASP A 236 39.32 12.19 -13.98
N PRO A 237 38.07 12.29 -14.47
CA PRO A 237 37.08 11.22 -14.36
C PRO A 237 37.43 9.91 -15.07
N GLY A 238 38.52 9.87 -15.85
CA GLY A 238 38.90 8.75 -16.70
C GLY A 238 38.05 8.67 -17.96
N LYS A 239 38.68 8.32 -19.09
CA LYS A 239 38.01 8.23 -20.40
C LYS A 239 37.50 6.82 -20.66
N VAL A 240 36.17 6.69 -20.81
CA VAL A 240 35.56 5.46 -21.31
C VAL A 240 35.77 5.39 -22.83
N THR A 241 36.31 4.28 -23.33
CA THR A 241 36.67 4.13 -24.76
C THR A 241 35.48 3.77 -25.67
N ALA A 242 34.35 3.37 -25.09
CA ALA A 242 33.08 3.19 -25.78
C ALA A 242 31.90 3.52 -24.86
N THR A 243 30.79 3.94 -25.47
CA THR A 243 29.50 4.14 -24.79
C THR A 243 28.42 3.40 -25.55
N LYS A 244 27.37 2.99 -24.84
CA LYS A 244 26.20 2.32 -25.42
C LYS A 244 24.95 3.07 -24.97
N ALA A 245 23.95 3.19 -25.86
CA ALA A 245 22.65 3.73 -25.46
C ALA A 245 21.88 2.64 -24.72
N GLU A 246 21.59 2.84 -23.44
CA GLU A 246 20.87 1.89 -22.60
C GLU A 246 19.77 2.59 -21.82
N THR A 247 18.67 1.88 -21.62
CA THR A 247 17.69 2.20 -20.58
C THR A 247 18.29 1.91 -19.20
N PRO A 248 17.72 2.45 -18.11
CA PRO A 248 18.15 2.09 -16.75
C PRO A 248 18.13 0.57 -16.54
N ASP A 249 19.25 -0.02 -16.08
CA ASP A 249 19.38 -1.47 -15.88
C ASP A 249 18.54 -1.99 -14.71
N ILE A 250 18.25 -1.14 -13.71
CA ILE A 250 17.60 -1.55 -12.47
C ILE A 250 16.09 -1.31 -12.58
N ASP A 251 15.44 -2.10 -13.45
CA ASP A 251 14.03 -2.48 -13.23
C ASP A 251 14.01 -3.63 -12.23
N THR A 252 13.20 -3.50 -11.16
CA THR A 252 13.10 -4.55 -10.14
C THR A 252 11.67 -5.00 -9.88
N SER A 253 10.86 -5.01 -10.93
CA SER A 253 9.78 -5.98 -11.05
C SER A 253 10.28 -7.43 -11.12
N GLU A 254 11.56 -7.65 -11.49
CA GLU A 254 12.22 -8.97 -11.57
C GLU A 254 13.21 -9.28 -10.42
N LEU A 255 13.38 -8.42 -9.41
CA LEU A 255 14.03 -8.89 -8.17
C LEU A 255 13.11 -9.91 -7.51
N PRO A 256 13.61 -11.11 -7.13
CA PRO A 256 12.77 -12.12 -6.53
C PRO A 256 12.18 -11.59 -5.23
N VAL A 257 10.85 -11.73 -5.08
CA VAL A 257 10.20 -11.75 -3.76
C VAL A 257 10.99 -12.74 -2.93
N ILE A 258 11.55 -12.27 -1.79
CA ILE A 258 12.50 -12.98 -0.95
C ILE A 258 12.15 -14.47 -0.86
N PRO A 259 12.91 -15.37 -1.51
CA PRO A 259 12.74 -16.80 -1.31
C PRO A 259 13.11 -17.12 0.13
N ASP A 260 12.39 -18.09 0.72
CA ASP A 260 12.52 -18.44 2.14
C ASP A 260 13.98 -18.53 2.59
N ALA A 261 14.29 -17.85 3.70
CA ALA A 261 15.54 -18.06 4.43
C ALA A 261 15.52 -19.47 5.04
N ALA A 262 15.91 -20.47 4.25
CA ALA A 262 16.22 -21.79 4.73
C ALA A 262 17.39 -21.68 5.74
N PRO A 263 17.32 -22.33 6.90
CA PRO A 263 18.37 -22.25 7.90
C PRO A 263 19.63 -23.01 7.46
N ASP A 264 20.80 -22.47 7.82
CA ASP A 264 22.10 -23.10 7.55
C ASP A 264 22.19 -24.53 8.11
N GLY A 265 22.73 -25.43 7.29
CA GLY A 265 23.06 -26.81 7.63
C GLY A 265 24.17 -27.31 6.70
N ASP A 266 25.28 -27.76 7.28
CA ASP A 266 26.59 -27.87 6.63
C ASP A 266 26.73 -28.85 5.44
N GLY A 267 27.85 -28.71 4.71
CA GLY A 267 28.68 -29.89 4.43
C GLY A 267 28.83 -30.39 2.98
N GLY A 268 29.80 -29.84 2.25
CA GLY A 268 30.63 -30.64 1.33
C GLY A 268 30.42 -30.44 -0.19
N LEU A 269 31.52 -30.06 -0.85
CA LEU A 269 31.67 -30.16 -2.31
C LEU A 269 31.91 -31.63 -2.71
N VAL A 270 31.07 -32.19 -3.60
CA VAL A 270 31.48 -33.31 -4.48
C VAL A 270 30.70 -33.29 -5.80
N GLU A 271 31.30 -33.91 -6.81
CA GLU A 271 31.00 -33.73 -8.22
C GLU A 271 29.70 -34.38 -8.71
N ALA A 272 29.16 -33.85 -9.81
CA ALA A 272 28.20 -34.57 -10.63
C ALA A 272 28.88 -35.67 -11.46
N PRO A 273 28.18 -36.78 -11.74
CA PRO A 273 28.32 -37.45 -13.01
C PRO A 273 26.97 -37.61 -13.74
N ALA A 274 27.06 -37.80 -15.06
CA ALA A 274 25.95 -37.76 -16.00
C ALA A 274 25.29 -39.13 -16.29
N ASP A 275 24.35 -39.09 -17.24
CA ASP A 275 24.01 -40.15 -18.21
C ASP A 275 22.83 -41.13 -17.90
N PRO A 276 22.19 -41.75 -18.93
CA PRO A 276 20.74 -41.61 -19.09
C PRO A 276 19.98 -42.91 -19.50
N ALA A 277 18.73 -42.76 -19.97
CA ALA A 277 17.94 -43.68 -20.81
C ALA A 277 17.19 -44.89 -20.16
N GLY A 278 16.20 -45.42 -20.91
CA GLY A 278 15.32 -46.56 -20.56
C GLY A 278 13.92 -46.11 -20.11
N ASP A 279 12.95 -45.82 -20.99
CA ASP A 279 12.18 -46.71 -21.90
C ASP A 279 11.05 -47.53 -21.21
N GLY A 280 10.02 -47.93 -21.96
CA GLY A 280 8.84 -48.62 -21.39
C GLY A 280 7.46 -48.23 -21.93
N SER A 281 7.30 -48.05 -23.24
CA SER A 281 6.00 -47.75 -23.87
C SER A 281 5.07 -48.98 -23.93
N VAL A 282 3.78 -48.82 -23.58
CA VAL A 282 2.70 -49.67 -24.11
C VAL A 282 1.46 -48.83 -24.44
N ALA A 283 0.99 -48.96 -25.67
CA ALA A 283 -0.29 -48.50 -26.22
C ALA A 283 -0.69 -49.52 -27.31
N PRO A 284 -1.82 -49.38 -28.05
CA PRO A 284 -3.00 -48.52 -27.86
C PRO A 284 -4.33 -49.32 -27.93
N ALA A 285 -5.48 -48.65 -27.76
CA ALA A 285 -6.71 -48.96 -28.50
C ALA A 285 -7.74 -47.81 -28.35
N ASP A 286 -7.94 -47.05 -29.42
CA ASP A 286 -9.12 -46.20 -29.66
C ASP A 286 -9.80 -46.70 -30.95
N PRO A 287 -11.10 -46.45 -31.17
CA PRO A 287 -11.38 -45.60 -32.32
C PRO A 287 -12.63 -44.69 -32.25
N ALA A 288 -12.38 -43.40 -32.52
CA ALA A 288 -13.09 -42.58 -33.52
C ALA A 288 -14.50 -42.04 -33.15
N THR A 289 -14.94 -40.88 -33.65
CA THR A 289 -14.81 -40.34 -35.02
C THR A 289 -14.91 -38.80 -35.13
N ASP A 290 -14.18 -38.22 -36.09
CA ASP A 290 -14.53 -37.12 -37.04
C ASP A 290 -15.36 -35.87 -36.60
N ARG A 291 -15.17 -34.65 -37.17
CA ARG A 291 -14.07 -34.06 -37.97
C ARG A 291 -14.31 -32.54 -38.10
N ALA A 292 -13.24 -31.79 -38.34
CA ALA A 292 -13.12 -30.46 -38.98
C ALA A 292 -14.38 -29.67 -39.40
N ALA A 293 -14.43 -28.38 -39.03
CA ALA A 293 -14.01 -27.28 -39.93
C ALA A 293 -14.22 -25.87 -39.30
N ALA A 294 -13.21 -25.01 -39.37
CA ALA A 294 -13.40 -23.55 -39.35
C ALA A 294 -13.76 -23.06 -40.77
N PRO A 295 -14.29 -21.84 -40.93
CA PRO A 295 -13.35 -20.77 -41.33
C PRO A 295 -13.66 -19.36 -40.78
N ALA A 296 -12.64 -18.51 -40.92
CA ALA A 296 -12.69 -17.04 -41.03
C ALA A 296 -13.32 -16.24 -39.87
N ALA A 297 -12.44 -15.72 -39.00
CA ALA A 297 -12.62 -14.36 -38.48
C ALA A 297 -11.95 -13.40 -39.46
N ASP A 298 -12.65 -12.35 -39.87
CA ASP A 298 -12.08 -11.18 -40.53
C ASP A 298 -12.31 -9.94 -39.64
N THR A 299 -11.44 -8.96 -39.80
CA THR A 299 -11.22 -7.79 -38.97
C THR A 299 -12.37 -6.78 -38.95
N ALA A 300 -12.62 -6.18 -37.77
CA ALA A 300 -13.36 -4.94 -37.61
C ALA A 300 -13.03 -4.26 -36.26
N ASP A 301 -12.10 -3.32 -36.32
CA ASP A 301 -11.97 -2.05 -35.59
C ASP A 301 -12.23 -1.92 -34.07
N VAL A 302 -11.25 -1.27 -33.45
CA VAL A 302 -11.26 -0.73 -32.08
C VAL A 302 -11.92 0.65 -32.08
N ALA A 303 -12.80 0.91 -31.11
CA ALA A 303 -13.18 2.27 -30.73
C ALA A 303 -13.53 2.32 -29.23
N ASP A 304 -13.02 3.35 -28.55
CA ASP A 304 -13.16 3.60 -27.11
C ASP A 304 -14.61 3.60 -26.59
N GLU A 305 -14.81 3.05 -25.38
CA GLU A 305 -15.65 3.71 -24.37
C GLU A 305 -14.93 3.69 -23.01
N GLN A 306 -14.90 4.86 -22.37
CA GLN A 306 -14.11 5.16 -21.17
C GLN A 306 -14.68 4.47 -19.91
N GLN A 307 -13.81 3.85 -19.10
CA GLN A 307 -14.14 3.46 -17.73
C GLN A 307 -13.68 4.54 -16.74
N ASP A 308 -14.58 5.48 -16.42
CA ASP A 308 -14.34 6.45 -15.36
C ASP A 308 -14.57 5.84 -13.95
N GLY A 309 -13.57 6.02 -13.08
CA GLY A 309 -13.80 6.37 -11.68
C GLY A 309 -14.36 5.30 -10.73
N LEU A 310 -13.51 4.35 -10.30
CA LEU A 310 -13.65 3.69 -9.00
C LEU A 310 -12.47 4.08 -8.10
N ALA A 311 -12.75 4.89 -7.06
CA ALA A 311 -11.73 5.27 -6.08
C ALA A 311 -11.31 4.06 -5.22
N LEU A 312 -10.00 3.87 -5.07
CA LEU A 312 -9.39 2.74 -4.36
C LEU A 312 -9.06 3.09 -2.89
N ALA A 313 -9.08 2.07 -2.02
CA ALA A 313 -8.85 2.17 -0.57
C ALA A 313 -7.37 2.32 -0.17
N ALA A 314 -7.09 2.86 1.03
CA ALA A 314 -5.74 3.10 1.60
C ALA A 314 -4.97 1.82 2.00
N ALA A 315 -3.62 1.88 2.20
CA ALA A 315 -2.59 0.98 1.60
C ALA A 315 -1.22 0.81 2.33
N PRO A 316 -0.52 -0.37 2.40
CA PRO A 316 0.93 -0.32 2.52
C PRO A 316 1.48 0.51 1.37
N ILE A 317 2.49 1.30 1.69
CA ILE A 317 3.02 2.28 0.77
C ILE A 317 3.80 1.54 -0.31
N VAL A 318 3.29 1.53 -1.54
CA VAL A 318 4.05 1.10 -2.71
C VAL A 318 4.12 2.25 -3.68
N ALA A 319 5.24 2.96 -3.63
CA ALA A 319 5.58 3.78 -4.78
C ALA A 319 6.02 2.90 -5.95
N THR A 320 5.56 3.24 -7.14
CA THR A 320 6.16 2.74 -8.38
C THR A 320 7.64 3.06 -8.32
N LYS A 321 8.48 2.03 -8.36
CA LYS A 321 9.92 2.18 -8.25
C LYS A 321 10.44 3.12 -9.35
N PRO A 322 11.26 4.13 -9.02
CA PRO A 322 11.96 4.90 -10.04
C PRO A 322 12.91 4.00 -10.83
N LEU A 323 13.03 4.25 -12.13
CA LEU A 323 14.09 3.64 -12.92
C LEU A 323 15.45 4.23 -12.48
N ILE A 324 16.39 3.36 -12.12
CA ILE A 324 17.71 3.73 -11.59
C ILE A 324 18.81 3.18 -12.50
N TYR A 325 19.75 4.03 -12.89
CA TYR A 325 20.96 3.61 -13.57
C TYR A 325 21.94 2.98 -12.59
N SER A 326 22.47 1.80 -12.93
CA SER A 326 23.34 1.01 -12.04
C SER A 326 24.74 1.60 -11.89
N ARG A 327 25.48 1.13 -10.88
CA ARG A 327 26.93 1.41 -10.75
C ARG A 327 27.74 0.99 -11.98
N ALA A 328 27.35 -0.10 -12.64
CA ALA A 328 27.97 -0.52 -13.89
C ALA A 328 27.76 0.51 -15.02
N GLN A 329 26.57 1.11 -15.13
CA GLN A 329 26.23 2.07 -16.19
C GLN A 329 26.96 3.41 -16.09
N TRP A 330 27.29 3.88 -14.87
CA TRP A 330 28.20 5.03 -14.73
C TRP A 330 29.69 4.67 -14.79
N GLY A 331 30.01 3.37 -14.87
CA GLY A 331 31.37 2.85 -15.03
C GLY A 331 32.15 2.79 -13.72
N ALA A 332 31.49 2.47 -12.60
CA ALA A 332 32.10 2.36 -11.28
C ALA A 332 33.28 1.37 -11.27
N ASP A 333 34.42 1.82 -10.75
CA ASP A 333 35.52 0.92 -10.43
C ASP A 333 35.36 0.36 -9.01
N GLU A 334 34.70 -0.79 -8.91
CA GLU A 334 34.45 -1.48 -7.63
C GLU A 334 35.73 -1.91 -6.89
N ARG A 335 36.91 -1.80 -7.51
CA ARG A 335 38.20 -2.11 -6.87
C ARG A 335 38.65 -1.03 -5.89
N ILE A 336 38.20 0.23 -6.04
CA ILE A 336 38.73 1.35 -5.25
C ILE A 336 38.03 1.50 -3.90
N ARG A 337 36.73 1.20 -3.82
CA ARG A 337 36.00 1.16 -2.53
C ARG A 337 36.61 0.15 -1.56
N GLU A 338 36.32 0.32 -0.28
CA GLU A 338 36.65 -0.69 0.73
C GLU A 338 35.94 -2.01 0.38
N GLN A 339 36.65 -3.13 0.54
CA GLN A 339 36.18 -4.48 0.18
C GLN A 339 35.44 -5.19 1.33
N THR A 340 35.11 -4.47 2.40
CA THR A 340 34.28 -4.96 3.50
C THR A 340 32.82 -5.11 3.06
N ALA A 341 32.02 -5.83 3.85
CA ALA A 341 30.58 -5.88 3.62
C ALA A 341 29.94 -4.51 3.95
N PRO A 342 29.00 -3.99 3.13
CA PRO A 342 28.32 -2.74 3.42
C PRO A 342 27.61 -2.76 4.78
N SER A 343 27.62 -1.61 5.46
CA SER A 343 26.84 -1.41 6.68
C SER A 343 25.40 -1.06 6.32
N TYR A 344 24.44 -1.61 7.06
CA TYR A 344 23.01 -1.35 6.86
C TYR A 344 22.40 -0.72 8.12
N GLY A 345 21.69 0.39 7.94
CA GLY A 345 21.05 1.18 9.00
C GLY A 345 19.52 1.07 8.98
N SER A 346 18.87 1.98 9.69
CA SER A 346 17.44 2.26 9.53
C SER A 346 17.24 3.44 8.58
N VAL A 347 16.03 3.61 8.03
CA VAL A 347 15.66 4.81 7.26
C VAL A 347 14.37 5.36 7.85
N HIS A 348 14.49 6.45 8.59
CA HIS A 348 13.35 7.21 9.13
C HIS A 348 13.08 8.49 8.32
N GLY A 349 13.97 8.88 7.42
CA GLY A 349 13.81 10.03 6.54
C GLY A 349 14.88 10.10 5.45
N GLY A 350 14.73 11.06 4.54
CA GLY A 350 15.64 11.31 3.42
C GLY A 350 16.14 12.75 3.38
N PHE A 351 17.44 12.93 3.17
CA PHE A 351 18.05 14.25 2.99
C PHE A 351 18.25 14.57 1.50
N VAL A 352 17.71 15.72 1.09
CA VAL A 352 17.94 16.37 -0.19
C VAL A 352 19.24 17.16 -0.09
N HIS A 353 20.21 16.74 -0.90
CA HIS A 353 21.50 17.40 -1.08
C HIS A 353 21.61 18.03 -2.47
N HIS A 354 22.60 18.90 -2.64
CA HIS A 354 23.17 19.20 -3.94
C HIS A 354 24.67 18.96 -3.93
N THR A 355 25.31 18.99 -5.10
CA THR A 355 26.76 19.21 -5.20
C THR A 355 27.00 20.65 -5.63
N VAL A 356 28.17 21.23 -5.30
CA VAL A 356 28.48 22.66 -5.55
C VAL A 356 28.86 22.97 -7.02
N ASN A 357 28.32 22.18 -7.95
CA ASN A 357 28.81 21.99 -9.32
C ASN A 357 28.37 23.05 -10.35
N ALA A 358 29.08 23.12 -11.47
CA ALA A 358 28.58 23.73 -12.70
C ALA A 358 27.22 23.11 -13.14
N ASN A 359 26.34 23.94 -13.74
CA ASN A 359 24.96 23.58 -14.11
C ASN A 359 24.76 23.36 -15.63
N ASP A 360 25.83 23.42 -16.42
CA ASP A 360 25.80 23.47 -17.89
C ASP A 360 26.13 22.13 -18.57
N TYR A 361 26.60 21.12 -17.82
CA TYR A 361 26.94 19.78 -18.32
C TYR A 361 25.86 19.11 -19.19
N SER A 362 26.29 18.24 -20.10
CA SER A 362 25.45 17.40 -20.94
C SER A 362 25.13 16.05 -20.27
N ALA A 363 24.10 15.35 -20.79
CA ALA A 363 23.69 14.06 -20.25
C ALA A 363 24.77 12.96 -20.41
N ALA A 364 25.67 13.10 -21.37
CA ALA A 364 26.78 12.17 -21.62
C ALA A 364 27.97 12.36 -20.66
N GLU A 365 28.10 13.54 -20.05
CA GLU A 365 29.18 13.83 -19.09
C GLU A 365 28.87 13.33 -17.67
N VAL A 366 27.60 13.06 -17.35
CA VAL A 366 27.18 12.66 -15.99
C VAL A 366 27.90 11.42 -15.45
N PRO A 367 28.07 10.29 -16.19
CA PRO A 367 28.89 9.17 -15.73
C PRO A 367 30.31 9.57 -15.31
N ALA A 368 30.92 10.53 -16.02
CA ALA A 368 32.25 11.04 -15.70
C ALA A 368 32.23 11.84 -14.39
N ILE A 369 31.27 12.75 -14.22
CA ILE A 369 31.07 13.52 -12.99
C ILE A 369 30.93 12.59 -11.78
N ILE A 370 30.11 11.53 -11.87
CA ILE A 370 29.91 10.57 -10.77
C ILE A 370 31.21 9.84 -10.42
N ARG A 371 32.02 9.43 -11.41
CA ARG A 371 33.34 8.81 -11.14
C ARG A 371 34.32 9.76 -10.45
N SER A 372 34.32 11.05 -10.79
CA SER A 372 35.17 12.02 -10.09
C SER A 372 34.74 12.23 -8.64
N ILE A 373 33.43 12.35 -8.38
CA ILE A 373 32.87 12.42 -7.02
C ILE A 373 33.25 11.16 -6.21
N TYR A 374 33.13 9.98 -6.82
CA TYR A 374 33.52 8.70 -6.21
C TYR A 374 35.03 8.65 -5.88
N ALA A 375 35.89 9.10 -6.80
CA ALA A 375 37.33 9.16 -6.59
C ALA A 375 37.72 10.10 -5.44
N TYR A 376 37.12 11.29 -5.36
CA TYR A 376 37.38 12.25 -4.29
C TYR A 376 37.04 11.66 -2.92
N HIS A 377 35.83 11.12 -2.77
CA HIS A 377 35.36 10.52 -1.54
C HIS A 377 36.27 9.36 -1.07
N VAL A 378 36.61 8.44 -1.97
CA VAL A 378 37.39 7.26 -1.59
C VAL A 378 38.87 7.55 -1.42
N ARG A 379 39.51 8.19 -2.40
CA ARG A 379 40.98 8.29 -2.46
C ARG A 379 41.54 9.51 -1.72
N SER A 380 40.80 10.63 -1.66
CA SER A 380 41.25 11.85 -0.96
C SER A 380 40.58 12.06 0.39
N ARG A 381 39.27 11.81 0.52
CA ARG A 381 38.54 11.94 1.81
C ARG A 381 38.62 10.67 2.66
N GLY A 382 39.12 9.55 2.13
CA GLY A 382 39.33 8.30 2.87
C GLY A 382 38.06 7.52 3.19
N TRP A 383 36.93 7.83 2.54
CA TRP A 383 35.65 7.16 2.76
C TRP A 383 35.63 5.77 2.14
N ARG A 384 34.74 4.91 2.63
CA ARG A 384 34.59 3.53 2.15
C ARG A 384 34.14 3.45 0.70
N ASP A 385 33.30 4.39 0.29
CA ASP A 385 32.65 4.50 -1.01
C ASP A 385 32.06 5.92 -1.13
N ILE A 386 31.49 6.27 -2.29
CA ILE A 386 30.75 7.53 -2.50
C ILE A 386 29.73 7.75 -1.37
N GLY A 387 29.66 8.97 -0.81
CA GLY A 387 28.89 9.22 0.42
C GLY A 387 27.36 9.24 0.25
N TYR A 388 26.88 9.59 -0.95
CA TYR A 388 25.45 9.63 -1.28
C TYR A 388 24.92 8.24 -1.67
N ASN A 389 23.71 7.91 -1.22
CA ASN A 389 23.03 6.68 -1.64
C ASN A 389 22.58 6.74 -3.10
N TYR A 390 22.22 7.94 -3.58
CA TYR A 390 21.81 8.19 -4.96
C TYR A 390 22.30 9.55 -5.44
N LEU A 391 22.49 9.67 -6.75
CA LEU A 391 22.74 10.95 -7.41
C LEU A 391 21.64 11.22 -8.45
N ILE A 392 21.24 12.48 -8.56
CA ILE A 392 20.21 12.93 -9.52
C ILE A 392 20.84 13.99 -10.41
N ASP A 393 20.82 13.79 -11.73
CA ASP A 393 21.31 14.83 -12.65
C ASP A 393 20.21 15.80 -13.08
N ARG A 394 20.60 16.92 -13.71
CA ARG A 394 19.69 17.98 -14.15
C ARG A 394 18.66 17.55 -15.21
N PHE A 395 18.82 16.36 -15.79
CA PHE A 395 17.88 15.76 -16.73
C PHE A 395 16.84 14.90 -16.00
N GLY A 396 16.97 14.69 -14.69
CA GLY A 396 16.05 13.90 -13.87
C GLY A 396 16.35 12.40 -13.87
N ARG A 397 17.53 11.96 -14.33
CA ARG A 397 17.94 10.55 -14.20
C ARG A 397 18.47 10.31 -12.78
N ILE A 398 18.13 9.16 -12.21
CA ILE A 398 18.59 8.71 -10.88
C ILE A 398 19.66 7.65 -11.08
N TRP A 399 20.76 7.79 -10.34
CA TRP A 399 21.92 6.91 -10.40
C TRP A 399 22.15 6.27 -9.03
N GLU A 400 22.46 4.98 -9.01
CA GLU A 400 22.91 4.26 -7.82
C GLU A 400 24.24 4.85 -7.33
N GLY A 401 24.26 5.35 -6.10
CA GLY A 401 25.46 5.86 -5.43
C GLY A 401 26.20 4.74 -4.70
N ARG A 402 26.18 4.77 -3.36
CA ARG A 402 26.90 3.85 -2.48
C ARG A 402 26.52 2.37 -2.68
N TYR A 403 27.51 1.49 -2.79
CA TYR A 403 27.39 0.05 -3.03
C TYR A 403 26.69 -0.69 -1.87
N GLY A 404 25.80 -1.62 -2.22
CA GLY A 404 25.13 -2.50 -1.25
C GLY A 404 23.68 -2.85 -1.59
N GLY A 405 23.13 -2.31 -2.68
CA GLY A 405 21.80 -2.59 -3.20
C GLY A 405 20.83 -1.44 -2.96
N VAL A 406 20.22 -0.94 -4.05
CA VAL A 406 19.35 0.25 -4.02
C VAL A 406 18.11 0.11 -3.12
N ASP A 407 17.61 -1.09 -2.90
CA ASP A 407 16.47 -1.39 -2.03
C ASP A 407 16.87 -1.43 -0.55
N ARG A 408 18.12 -1.79 -0.23
CA ARG A 408 18.63 -1.92 1.14
C ARG A 408 19.06 -0.58 1.76
N ASN A 409 19.06 -0.50 3.08
CA ASN A 409 19.39 0.72 3.84
C ASN A 409 20.90 0.88 4.02
N VAL A 410 21.64 1.02 2.93
CA VAL A 410 23.10 1.21 2.96
C VAL A 410 23.43 2.50 3.74
N VAL A 411 24.28 2.42 4.76
CA VAL A 411 24.70 3.58 5.56
C VAL A 411 25.58 4.50 4.71
N GLY A 412 25.16 5.76 4.56
CA GLY A 412 25.86 6.78 3.78
C GLY A 412 27.02 7.47 4.52
N ALA A 413 27.52 8.53 3.89
CA ALA A 413 28.44 9.52 4.46
C ALA A 413 28.03 10.94 3.98
N HIS A 414 26.72 11.19 3.93
CA HIS A 414 26.11 12.40 3.39
C HIS A 414 25.68 13.41 4.46
N THR A 415 25.37 12.94 5.69
CA THR A 415 24.85 13.78 6.77
C THR A 415 25.28 13.19 8.10
N GLU A 416 26.43 13.67 8.58
CA GLU A 416 27.08 13.22 9.82
C GLU A 416 26.13 13.28 11.03
N ASN A 417 26.13 12.22 11.84
CA ASN A 417 25.20 11.91 12.94
C ASN A 417 23.81 11.39 12.53
N TYR A 418 23.51 11.26 11.24
CA TYR A 418 22.22 10.78 10.73
C TYR A 418 22.34 9.69 9.66
N ASN A 419 23.53 9.35 9.18
CA ASN A 419 23.73 8.36 8.11
C ASN A 419 23.21 6.96 8.49
N GLY A 420 23.24 6.59 9.77
CA GLY A 420 22.69 5.33 10.27
C GLY A 420 21.16 5.22 10.36
N ASP A 421 20.44 6.35 10.28
CA ASP A 421 18.97 6.43 10.45
C ASP A 421 18.25 7.10 9.25
N SER A 422 18.96 7.36 8.15
CA SER A 422 18.42 8.06 6.97
C SER A 422 19.14 7.62 5.69
N PHE A 423 18.71 8.17 4.55
CA PHE A 423 19.44 8.10 3.29
C PHE A 423 19.61 9.50 2.67
N GLY A 424 20.62 9.67 1.84
CA GLY A 424 20.93 10.92 1.16
C GLY A 424 20.88 10.76 -0.36
N ALA A 425 20.21 11.70 -1.02
CA ALA A 425 20.25 11.84 -2.47
C ALA A 425 20.74 13.23 -2.83
N SER A 426 21.78 13.32 -3.68
CA SER A 426 22.37 14.59 -4.09
C SER A 426 22.06 14.92 -5.54
N ALA A 427 21.55 16.13 -5.79
CA ALA A 427 21.39 16.61 -7.15
C ALA A 427 22.67 17.29 -7.65
N ILE A 428 23.15 16.84 -8.80
CA ILE A 428 24.38 17.32 -9.42
C ILE A 428 24.14 18.74 -9.96
N GLY A 429 24.68 19.77 -9.31
CA GLY A 429 24.57 21.17 -9.76
C GLY A 429 24.34 22.18 -8.63
N ASN A 430 24.96 23.36 -8.75
CA ASN A 430 24.81 24.43 -7.77
C ASN A 430 23.43 25.09 -7.86
N PHE A 431 22.49 24.58 -7.05
CA PHE A 431 21.14 25.13 -6.91
C PHE A 431 21.00 26.30 -5.92
N ASP A 432 22.11 26.94 -5.51
CA ASP A 432 22.01 28.28 -4.91
C ASP A 432 21.97 29.37 -5.97
N ILE A 433 22.70 29.22 -7.07
CA ILE A 433 22.71 30.19 -8.17
C ILE A 433 21.70 29.90 -9.30
N VAL A 434 21.28 28.65 -9.49
CA VAL A 434 20.34 28.23 -10.56
C VAL A 434 19.12 27.51 -9.98
N ALA A 435 17.95 27.67 -10.60
CA ALA A 435 16.74 26.94 -10.20
C ALA A 435 16.74 25.51 -10.77
N PRO A 436 16.36 24.48 -9.98
CA PRO A 436 16.35 23.10 -10.45
C PRO A 436 15.28 22.89 -11.54
N PRO A 437 15.60 22.17 -12.63
CA PRO A 437 14.61 21.72 -13.61
C PRO A 437 13.51 20.87 -12.96
N GLN A 438 12.30 20.93 -13.52
CA GLN A 438 11.16 20.17 -12.97
C GLN A 438 11.41 18.65 -12.98
N ALA A 439 12.24 18.14 -13.90
CA ALA A 439 12.67 16.75 -13.94
C ALA A 439 13.46 16.33 -12.69
N VAL A 440 14.32 17.21 -12.15
CA VAL A 440 15.04 16.97 -10.88
C VAL A 440 14.07 16.86 -9.70
N VAL A 441 13.09 17.76 -9.66
CA VAL A 441 12.06 17.79 -8.60
C VAL A 441 11.15 16.55 -8.67
N GLY A 442 10.82 16.10 -9.89
CA GLY A 442 10.11 14.84 -10.14
C GLY A 442 10.91 13.61 -9.73
N ALA A 443 12.18 13.55 -10.10
CA ALA A 443 13.11 12.47 -9.74
C ALA A 443 13.30 12.36 -8.23
N PHE A 444 13.52 13.47 -7.53
CA PHE A 444 13.53 13.48 -6.05
C PHE A 444 12.21 13.01 -5.47
N GLY A 445 11.07 13.47 -6.00
CA GLY A 445 9.77 13.03 -5.52
C GLY A 445 9.56 11.53 -5.66
N SER A 446 9.87 10.97 -6.83
CA SER A 446 9.76 9.52 -7.08
C SER A 446 10.74 8.70 -6.23
N LEU A 447 11.99 9.15 -6.09
CA LEU A 447 13.01 8.49 -5.28
C LEU A 447 12.68 8.53 -3.78
N MET A 448 12.34 9.71 -3.26
CA MET A 448 11.97 9.89 -1.86
C MET A 448 10.70 9.09 -1.54
N GLY A 449 9.68 9.17 -2.41
CA GLY A 449 8.47 8.40 -2.27
C GLY A 449 8.75 6.89 -2.15
N TRP A 450 9.55 6.33 -3.07
CA TRP A 450 9.91 4.92 -3.07
C TRP A 450 10.83 4.49 -1.92
N LYS A 451 11.91 5.23 -1.64
CA LYS A 451 12.88 4.82 -0.62
C LYS A 451 12.32 4.95 0.80
N LEU A 452 11.42 5.91 1.03
CA LEU A 452 10.64 6.01 2.26
C LEU A 452 9.53 4.93 2.31
N ALA A 453 8.89 4.60 1.18
CA ALA A 453 7.85 3.58 1.11
C ALA A 453 8.36 2.19 1.52
N ILE A 454 9.50 1.74 0.99
CA ILE A 454 10.11 0.44 1.33
C ILE A 454 10.71 0.38 2.75
N ASN A 455 10.51 1.44 3.54
CA ASN A 455 10.92 1.60 4.92
C ASN A 455 9.76 2.09 5.82
N GLY A 456 8.51 2.01 5.35
CA GLY A 456 7.32 2.41 6.10
C GLY A 456 7.21 3.87 6.51
N VAL A 457 8.04 4.76 5.96
CA VAL A 457 7.98 6.18 6.26
C VAL A 457 7.03 6.87 5.29
N SER A 458 5.97 7.50 5.80
CA SER A 458 5.16 8.41 4.99
C SER A 458 5.99 9.62 4.56
N ALA A 459 5.97 9.97 3.28
CA ALA A 459 6.57 11.19 2.73
C ALA A 459 5.85 12.47 3.23
N ALA A 460 4.65 12.31 3.79
CA ALA A 460 3.91 13.36 4.49
C ALA A 460 4.17 13.38 6.01
N ALA A 461 4.92 12.42 6.56
CA ALA A 461 5.19 12.32 7.99
C ALA A 461 5.79 13.60 8.56
N THR A 462 5.38 13.95 9.77
CA THR A 462 5.86 15.12 10.52
C THR A 462 6.33 14.72 11.92
N ASN A 463 7.16 15.56 12.54
CA ASN A 463 7.75 15.30 13.87
C ASN A 463 8.54 13.97 13.90
N VAL A 464 9.27 13.72 12.81
CA VAL A 464 10.01 12.49 12.55
C VAL A 464 11.32 12.53 13.31
N LYS A 465 11.65 11.47 14.05
CA LYS A 465 12.92 11.41 14.79
C LYS A 465 13.97 10.61 14.01
N ILE A 466 15.09 11.27 13.74
CA ILE A 466 16.24 10.72 13.02
C ILE A 466 17.46 10.95 13.92
N GLY A 467 18.19 9.89 14.25
CA GLY A 467 19.21 9.93 15.29
C GLY A 467 18.66 10.47 16.61
N ARG A 468 19.27 11.55 17.10
CA ARG A 468 18.90 12.20 18.37
C ARG A 468 17.89 13.34 18.22
N ARG A 469 17.55 13.77 17.01
CA ARG A 469 16.78 15.00 16.74
C ARG A 469 15.41 14.71 16.11
N VAL A 470 14.44 15.57 16.41
CA VAL A 470 13.11 15.58 15.77
C VAL A 470 13.10 16.63 14.66
N PHE A 471 12.68 16.22 13.47
CA PHE A 471 12.55 17.04 12.27
C PHE A 471 11.07 17.30 11.93
N ALA A 472 10.79 18.42 11.27
CA ALA A 472 9.42 18.81 10.94
C ALA A 472 8.78 17.94 9.84
N SER A 473 9.57 17.18 9.07
CA SER A 473 9.14 16.29 7.99
C SER A 473 10.08 15.07 7.88
N SER A 474 9.69 14.04 7.12
CA SER A 474 10.53 12.91 6.71
C SER A 474 11.44 13.20 5.49
N ILE A 475 11.18 14.28 4.74
CA ILE A 475 12.04 14.73 3.64
C ILE A 475 12.60 16.10 4.01
N MET A 476 13.92 16.20 4.19
CA MET A 476 14.62 17.40 4.67
C MET A 476 15.58 17.93 3.61
N GLY A 477 15.98 19.20 3.70
CA GLY A 477 17.20 19.68 3.05
C GLY A 477 18.38 19.50 4.00
N HIS A 478 19.62 19.46 3.50
CA HIS A 478 20.77 19.33 4.42
C HIS A 478 20.79 20.45 5.48
N ARG A 479 20.51 21.70 5.07
CA ARG A 479 20.27 22.87 5.91
C ARG A 479 19.31 22.71 7.10
N ASP A 480 18.48 21.66 7.13
CA ASP A 480 17.66 21.38 8.31
C ASP A 480 18.49 20.81 9.49
N THR A 481 19.71 20.31 9.28
CA THR A 481 20.61 19.75 10.32
C THR A 481 21.51 20.82 10.95
N LYS A 482 22.33 21.52 10.16
CA LYS A 482 23.22 22.63 10.57
C LYS A 482 23.16 23.77 9.54
N SER A 483 24.04 24.76 9.65
CA SER A 483 24.00 26.04 8.91
C SER A 483 24.61 25.99 7.50
N THR A 484 24.31 24.94 6.72
CA THR A 484 24.91 24.74 5.38
C THR A 484 24.18 25.48 4.24
N ALA A 485 24.94 25.83 3.19
CA ALA A 485 24.39 26.26 1.91
C ALA A 485 23.60 25.13 1.22
N CYS A 486 23.95 23.86 1.40
CA CYS A 486 23.31 22.69 0.80
C CYS A 486 21.84 22.53 1.26
N PRO A 487 20.86 22.27 0.36
CA PRO A 487 20.96 21.94 -1.07
C PRO A 487 20.82 23.14 -2.01
N GLY A 488 21.21 24.34 -1.58
CA GLY A 488 21.05 25.59 -2.32
C GLY A 488 19.64 26.19 -2.21
N ARG A 489 19.54 27.52 -2.17
CA ARG A 489 18.28 28.23 -1.88
C ARG A 489 17.14 27.88 -2.86
N TYR A 490 17.42 27.60 -4.14
CA TYR A 490 16.37 27.32 -5.11
C TYR A 490 15.85 25.89 -5.00
N LEU A 491 16.71 24.89 -4.79
CA LEU A 491 16.25 23.51 -4.58
C LEU A 491 15.64 23.33 -3.19
N TYR A 492 16.16 23.99 -2.15
CA TYR A 492 15.52 24.05 -0.84
C TYR A 492 14.08 24.61 -0.92
N ALA A 493 13.86 25.66 -1.73
CA ALA A 493 12.52 26.20 -1.98
C ALA A 493 11.57 25.24 -2.73
N ARG A 494 12.09 24.19 -3.39
CA ARG A 494 11.29 23.14 -4.05
C ARG A 494 11.04 21.90 -3.18
N ILE A 495 11.65 21.77 -2.00
CA ILE A 495 11.40 20.64 -1.07
C ILE A 495 9.90 20.45 -0.74
N PRO A 496 9.08 21.51 -0.56
CA PRO A 496 7.63 21.33 -0.42
C PRO A 496 6.95 20.68 -1.62
N ASP A 497 7.47 20.84 -2.84
CA ASP A 497 6.97 20.16 -4.03
C ASP A 497 7.49 18.73 -4.13
N ILE A 498 8.76 18.48 -3.76
CA ILE A 498 9.32 17.13 -3.63
C ILE A 498 8.45 16.30 -2.67
N ARG A 499 8.06 16.86 -1.51
CA ARG A 499 7.14 16.22 -0.55
C ARG A 499 5.78 15.87 -1.15
N LYS A 500 5.17 16.79 -1.93
CA LYS A 500 3.88 16.52 -2.63
C LYS A 500 4.03 15.38 -3.64
N ILE A 501 5.07 15.43 -4.48
CA ILE A 501 5.32 14.42 -5.51
C ILE A 501 5.64 13.08 -4.85
N ALA A 502 6.42 13.06 -3.78
CA ALA A 502 6.70 11.85 -3.00
C ALA A 502 5.42 11.26 -2.37
N ALA A 503 4.54 12.07 -1.81
CA ALA A 503 3.25 11.63 -1.28
C ALA A 503 2.29 11.12 -2.38
N VAL A 504 2.38 11.63 -3.62
CA VAL A 504 1.64 11.09 -4.79
C VAL A 504 2.29 9.82 -5.34
N ALA A 505 3.63 9.75 -5.34
CA ALA A 505 4.38 8.59 -5.77
C ALA A 505 4.11 7.41 -4.84
N GLN A 506 4.07 7.66 -3.53
CA GLN A 506 3.58 6.77 -2.48
C GLN A 506 2.10 6.43 -2.70
N ARG A 507 1.82 5.51 -3.62
CA ARG A 507 0.47 4.96 -3.72
C ARG A 507 0.17 4.21 -2.44
N PRO A 508 -1.02 4.38 -1.87
CA PRO A 508 -1.61 3.28 -1.14
C PRO A 508 -1.73 2.10 -2.12
N LEU A 509 -1.31 0.90 -1.71
CA LEU A 509 -1.88 -0.36 -2.20
C LEU A 509 -3.41 -0.40 -1.87
N SER A 510 -4.03 -1.57 -1.69
CA SER A 510 -5.29 -1.69 -0.91
C SER A 510 -5.04 -2.41 0.43
N TYR A 511 -5.57 -1.87 1.54
CA TYR A 511 -5.60 -2.49 2.86
C TYR A 511 -7.04 -3.00 2.95
N ALA A 512 -7.46 -4.05 2.24
CA ALA A 512 -6.81 -5.36 2.20
C ALA A 512 -5.63 -5.54 3.17
N GLY A 513 -5.82 -5.04 4.41
CA GLY A 513 -5.49 -5.81 5.58
C GLY A 513 -6.27 -7.07 5.33
N ARG A 514 -5.54 -8.05 4.80
CA ARG A 514 -6.10 -9.31 4.33
C ARG A 514 -6.91 -9.78 5.50
N ASN A 515 -8.22 -9.84 5.26
CA ASN A 515 -9.20 -9.60 6.32
C ASN A 515 -8.88 -10.49 7.51
N ALA A 516 -9.26 -10.07 8.72
CA ALA A 516 -9.19 -10.88 9.94
C ALA A 516 -10.15 -12.08 9.81
N ASN A 517 -9.83 -12.98 8.90
CA ASN A 517 -10.77 -13.78 8.15
C ASN A 517 -10.47 -15.22 8.50
N LEU A 518 -10.91 -15.53 9.70
CA LEU A 518 -10.80 -16.84 10.27
C LEU A 518 -11.84 -17.78 9.64
N ALA A 519 -12.94 -17.23 9.07
CA ALA A 519 -14.09 -17.95 8.52
C ALA A 519 -14.16 -18.04 6.97
N GLY A 520 -13.19 -17.49 6.24
CA GLY A 520 -13.15 -17.54 4.76
C GLY A 520 -14.10 -16.57 4.04
N SER A 521 -14.64 -15.56 4.71
CA SER A 521 -15.53 -14.53 4.15
C SER A 521 -14.75 -13.35 3.52
N ALA A 522 -15.42 -12.50 2.74
CA ALA A 522 -14.83 -11.28 2.17
C ALA A 522 -14.68 -10.11 3.18
N TYR A 523 -14.95 -10.34 4.46
CA TYR A 523 -15.03 -9.34 5.53
C TYR A 523 -14.31 -9.84 6.79
N PRO A 524 -13.86 -8.95 7.69
CA PRO A 524 -13.19 -9.36 8.93
C PRO A 524 -14.18 -10.00 9.91
N ASP A 525 -13.71 -10.98 10.67
CA ASP A 525 -14.41 -11.62 11.77
C ASP A 525 -13.94 -11.07 13.13
N ILE A 526 -14.71 -11.31 14.19
CA ILE A 526 -14.28 -11.06 15.59
C ILE A 526 -13.99 -12.41 16.25
N ILE A 527 -12.90 -12.55 17.00
CA ILE A 527 -12.68 -13.72 17.87
C ILE A 527 -13.13 -13.43 19.30
N ALA A 528 -13.98 -14.30 19.87
CA ALA A 528 -14.53 -14.15 21.21
C ALA A 528 -14.42 -15.43 22.05
N ARG A 529 -14.11 -15.31 23.33
CA ARG A 529 -14.20 -16.42 24.30
C ARG A 529 -15.61 -16.53 24.83
N ARG A 530 -16.20 -17.73 24.70
CA ARG A 530 -17.51 -18.04 25.30
C ARG A 530 -17.37 -18.14 26.82
N ALA A 531 -18.25 -17.45 27.55
CA ALA A 531 -18.14 -17.34 29.00
C ALA A 531 -18.38 -18.68 29.74
N SER A 532 -19.13 -19.61 29.14
CA SER A 532 -19.56 -20.86 29.77
C SER A 532 -18.52 -21.97 29.79
N ASP A 533 -17.72 -22.10 28.74
CA ASP A 533 -16.76 -23.21 28.51
C ASP A 533 -15.34 -22.73 28.20
N LYS A 534 -15.13 -21.41 28.11
CA LYS A 534 -13.86 -20.74 27.81
C LYS A 534 -13.25 -21.07 26.44
N ARG A 535 -14.05 -21.63 25.51
CA ARG A 535 -13.63 -21.89 24.12
C ARG A 535 -13.65 -20.61 23.29
N GLY A 536 -12.68 -20.48 22.38
CA GLY A 536 -12.70 -19.41 21.36
C GLY A 536 -13.77 -19.66 20.29
N VAL A 537 -14.40 -18.60 19.81
CA VAL A 537 -15.36 -18.60 18.70
C VAL A 537 -15.05 -17.46 17.72
N ILE A 538 -15.50 -17.57 16.48
CA ILE A 538 -15.36 -16.56 15.43
C ILE A 538 -16.73 -16.02 15.04
N LEU A 539 -16.85 -14.74 14.71
CA LEU A 539 -18.11 -14.02 14.46
C LEU A 539 -18.05 -13.24 13.12
N PRO A 540 -18.62 -13.77 12.01
CA PRO A 540 -18.53 -13.12 10.70
C PRO A 540 -19.46 -11.91 10.51
N THR A 541 -18.98 -10.90 9.76
CA THR A 541 -19.58 -9.55 9.70
C THR A 541 -20.27 -9.16 8.38
N ALA A 542 -19.93 -9.75 7.24
CA ALA A 542 -20.79 -9.86 6.05
C ALA A 542 -21.37 -8.58 5.36
N GLY A 543 -20.74 -7.40 5.39
CA GLY A 543 -20.86 -6.37 4.31
C GLY A 543 -22.15 -5.51 4.16
N PHE A 544 -23.24 -5.79 4.86
CA PHE A 544 -24.29 -4.83 5.28
C PHE A 544 -25.16 -3.96 4.29
N SER A 545 -25.24 -4.14 2.94
CA SER A 545 -25.57 -2.99 2.02
C SER A 545 -26.75 -2.99 0.97
N SER A 546 -28.05 -3.09 1.34
CA SER A 546 -29.27 -2.48 0.65
C SER A 546 -29.80 -2.87 -0.78
N PHE A 547 -31.03 -2.45 -1.17
CA PHE A 547 -31.72 -2.68 -2.50
C PHE A 547 -32.66 -1.54 -3.00
N SER A 548 -32.96 -1.45 -4.32
CA SER A 548 -33.83 -0.43 -4.97
C SER A 548 -35.08 -0.98 -5.75
N GLY A 549 -35.46 -0.39 -6.89
CA GLY A 549 -36.84 -0.28 -7.43
C GLY A 549 -37.62 -1.55 -7.86
N HIS A 550 -38.93 -1.38 -8.16
CA HIS A 550 -39.87 -2.48 -8.48
C HIS A 550 -40.64 -2.29 -9.80
N THR A 551 -40.84 -3.38 -10.54
CA THR A 551 -41.62 -3.44 -11.81
C THR A 551 -42.88 -4.31 -11.62
N SER A 552 -43.94 -4.10 -12.40
CA SER A 552 -45.17 -4.91 -12.22
C SER A 552 -46.07 -5.06 -13.47
N PHE A 553 -46.84 -6.15 -13.53
CA PHE A 553 -47.81 -6.41 -14.60
C PHE A 553 -49.05 -7.19 -14.13
N THR A 554 -50.16 -7.10 -14.86
CA THR A 554 -51.45 -7.71 -14.49
C THR A 554 -51.72 -9.04 -15.22
N VAL A 555 -52.21 -10.05 -14.48
CA VAL A 555 -52.60 -11.36 -15.04
C VAL A 555 -54.10 -11.40 -15.38
N ARG A 556 -54.48 -12.02 -16.52
CA ARG A 556 -55.88 -12.18 -16.99
C ARG A 556 -56.78 -12.95 -16.00
N SER A 557 -58.03 -12.50 -15.84
CA SER A 557 -59.01 -13.16 -14.95
C SER A 557 -59.12 -14.67 -15.21
N GLY A 558 -59.02 -15.47 -14.15
CA GLY A 558 -59.02 -16.93 -14.22
C GLY A 558 -57.69 -17.59 -14.53
N TYR A 559 -56.62 -16.81 -14.64
CA TYR A 559 -55.24 -17.29 -14.63
C TYR A 559 -54.62 -16.91 -13.28
N THR A 560 -53.87 -17.84 -12.71
CA THR A 560 -53.15 -17.71 -11.44
C THR A 560 -51.65 -17.85 -11.73
N PRO A 561 -50.81 -16.85 -11.43
CA PRO A 561 -49.35 -17.02 -11.51
C PRO A 561 -48.86 -17.92 -10.38
N VAL A 562 -47.84 -18.72 -10.65
CA VAL A 562 -47.36 -19.75 -9.72
C VAL A 562 -45.87 -19.66 -9.42
N LEU A 563 -45.02 -19.52 -10.43
CA LEU A 563 -43.55 -19.58 -10.34
C LEU A 563 -42.92 -18.99 -11.61
N SER A 564 -41.61 -18.69 -11.60
CA SER A 564 -40.93 -18.05 -12.73
C SER A 564 -39.46 -18.44 -13.03
N PRO A 565 -39.09 -19.72 -13.23
CA PRO A 565 -37.75 -20.10 -13.72
C PRO A 565 -37.63 -19.93 -15.24
N ASP A 566 -36.43 -19.92 -15.82
CA ASP A 566 -36.23 -20.00 -17.27
C ASP A 566 -36.61 -21.40 -17.79
N LEU A 567 -37.71 -21.52 -18.55
CA LEU A 567 -38.21 -22.79 -19.08
C LEU A 567 -38.00 -22.90 -20.59
N THR A 568 -37.54 -21.83 -21.25
CA THR A 568 -37.31 -21.75 -22.69
C THR A 568 -35.84 -21.76 -23.08
N GLY A 569 -34.92 -21.71 -22.10
CA GLY A 569 -33.48 -21.78 -22.30
C GLY A 569 -32.89 -20.52 -22.92
N ASP A 570 -33.55 -19.37 -22.75
CA ASP A 570 -33.10 -18.07 -23.27
C ASP A 570 -32.32 -17.22 -22.24
N GLY A 571 -32.06 -17.79 -21.06
CA GLY A 571 -31.34 -17.15 -19.96
C GLY A 571 -32.21 -16.22 -19.12
N ARG A 572 -33.52 -16.13 -19.37
CA ARG A 572 -34.44 -15.21 -18.69
C ARG A 572 -35.58 -15.98 -18.02
N ALA A 573 -35.99 -15.54 -16.84
CA ALA A 573 -37.09 -16.14 -16.09
C ALA A 573 -38.43 -16.13 -16.88
N ASP A 574 -39.15 -17.27 -16.89
CA ASP A 574 -40.45 -17.45 -17.58
C ASP A 574 -41.62 -17.64 -16.62
N LEU A 575 -42.69 -16.85 -16.77
CA LEU A 575 -43.85 -16.93 -15.89
C LEU A 575 -44.76 -18.13 -16.21
N VAL A 576 -44.92 -19.02 -15.24
CA VAL A 576 -45.93 -20.09 -15.30
C VAL A 576 -47.26 -19.62 -14.72
N LEU A 577 -48.28 -19.59 -15.59
CA LEU A 577 -49.68 -19.37 -15.26
C LEU A 577 -50.46 -20.69 -15.26
N VAL A 578 -51.44 -20.84 -14.35
CA VAL A 578 -52.41 -21.94 -14.37
C VAL A 578 -53.82 -21.38 -14.55
N THR A 579 -54.56 -21.93 -15.50
CA THR A 579 -55.95 -21.58 -15.81
C THR A 579 -56.95 -22.18 -14.83
N ARG A 580 -58.17 -21.62 -14.72
CA ARG A 580 -59.30 -22.24 -13.98
C ARG A 580 -59.56 -23.71 -14.36
N ALA A 581 -59.30 -24.10 -15.61
CA ALA A 581 -59.46 -25.48 -16.09
C ALA A 581 -58.33 -26.43 -15.63
N GLY A 582 -57.27 -25.89 -15.03
CA GLY A 582 -56.09 -26.62 -14.57
C GLY A 582 -54.99 -26.79 -15.62
N LYS A 583 -55.08 -26.16 -16.79
CA LYS A 583 -53.99 -26.17 -17.80
C LYS A 583 -52.91 -25.15 -17.43
N SER A 584 -51.64 -25.53 -17.52
CA SER A 584 -50.50 -24.61 -17.44
C SER A 584 -50.28 -23.84 -18.75
N VAL A 585 -49.72 -22.64 -18.64
CA VAL A 585 -49.21 -21.80 -19.74
C VAL A 585 -47.87 -21.19 -19.29
N VAL A 586 -46.82 -21.35 -20.06
CA VAL A 586 -45.49 -20.73 -19.86
C VAL A 586 -45.45 -19.45 -20.69
N ARG A 587 -45.16 -18.29 -20.11
CA ARG A 587 -44.93 -17.06 -20.86
C ARG A 587 -43.43 -16.74 -20.79
N PRO A 588 -42.72 -16.65 -21.94
CA PRO A 588 -41.29 -16.35 -21.93
C PRO A 588 -40.99 -15.02 -21.23
N GLY A 589 -39.87 -14.91 -20.53
CA GLY A 589 -39.37 -13.62 -20.05
C GLY A 589 -39.13 -12.64 -21.19
N ASN A 590 -39.12 -11.33 -20.89
CA ASN A 590 -38.62 -10.33 -21.85
C ASN A 590 -37.35 -9.62 -21.38
N GLY A 591 -36.87 -9.88 -20.15
CA GLY A 591 -35.69 -9.23 -19.57
C GLY A 591 -35.86 -7.74 -19.24
N ALA A 592 -37.10 -7.27 -19.14
CA ALA A 592 -37.46 -5.92 -18.70
C ALA A 592 -38.57 -5.97 -17.64
N GLY A 593 -38.57 -7.01 -16.79
CA GLY A 593 -39.61 -7.25 -15.78
C GLY A 593 -40.98 -7.69 -16.34
N GLY A 594 -41.06 -8.03 -17.62
CA GLY A 594 -42.29 -8.43 -18.33
C GLY A 594 -42.21 -9.81 -19.00
N PHE A 595 -43.32 -10.22 -19.64
CA PHE A 595 -43.47 -11.58 -20.20
C PHE A 595 -44.19 -11.60 -21.55
N GLY A 596 -43.71 -12.44 -22.48
CA GLY A 596 -44.17 -12.58 -23.86
C GLY A 596 -45.47 -13.38 -24.06
N LYS A 597 -45.71 -13.86 -25.29
CA LYS A 597 -46.88 -14.70 -25.64
C LYS A 597 -46.78 -16.09 -25.02
N GLY A 598 -47.88 -16.59 -24.46
CA GLY A 598 -47.90 -17.86 -23.73
C GLY A 598 -47.86 -19.12 -24.61
N ARG A 599 -46.97 -20.05 -24.29
CA ARG A 599 -46.89 -21.43 -24.80
C ARG A 599 -47.68 -22.36 -23.88
N ALA A 600 -48.42 -23.33 -24.43
CA ALA A 600 -49.27 -24.23 -23.66
C ALA A 600 -48.64 -25.64 -23.52
N PRO A 601 -47.86 -25.93 -22.46
CA PRO A 601 -47.36 -27.28 -22.21
C PRO A 601 -48.50 -28.26 -21.93
N SER A 602 -48.27 -29.54 -22.24
CA SER A 602 -49.18 -30.66 -21.92
C SER A 602 -49.23 -31.03 -20.42
N MET A 603 -48.99 -30.06 -19.53
CA MET A 603 -49.08 -30.19 -18.08
C MET A 603 -50.48 -29.86 -17.57
N GLN A 604 -51.21 -30.89 -17.14
CA GLN A 604 -52.50 -30.74 -16.48
C GLN A 604 -52.33 -30.74 -14.95
N GLN A 605 -52.61 -29.59 -14.36
CA GLN A 605 -52.47 -29.29 -12.93
C GLN A 605 -53.80 -29.40 -12.15
N ARG A 606 -54.89 -29.84 -12.79
CA ARG A 606 -56.13 -30.20 -12.07
C ARG A 606 -55.80 -31.24 -10.98
N ASN A 607 -56.32 -31.01 -9.77
CA ASN A 607 -56.04 -31.79 -8.55
C ASN A 607 -54.58 -31.74 -8.04
N ARG A 608 -53.78 -30.76 -8.47
CA ARG A 608 -52.47 -30.45 -7.85
C ARG A 608 -52.62 -29.36 -6.78
N ASP A 609 -51.91 -29.49 -5.67
CA ASP A 609 -51.88 -28.48 -4.59
C ASP A 609 -50.57 -27.71 -4.48
N LEU A 610 -49.55 -28.16 -5.20
CA LEU A 610 -48.25 -27.51 -5.27
C LEU A 610 -47.67 -27.67 -6.67
N ILE A 611 -47.08 -26.59 -7.17
CA ILE A 611 -46.15 -26.58 -8.30
C ILE A 611 -44.99 -25.68 -7.85
N THR A 612 -43.75 -26.10 -8.07
CA THR A 612 -42.55 -25.31 -7.73
C THR A 612 -41.47 -25.50 -8.81
N ALA A 613 -40.57 -24.53 -8.92
CA ALA A 613 -39.37 -24.65 -9.74
C ALA A 613 -38.39 -25.60 -9.06
N LEU A 614 -37.60 -26.32 -9.85
CA LEU A 614 -36.50 -27.12 -9.34
C LEU A 614 -35.14 -26.50 -9.64
N GLY A 615 -34.94 -25.99 -10.85
CA GLY A 615 -33.60 -25.91 -11.42
C GLY A 615 -33.32 -27.15 -12.27
N ASP A 616 -32.11 -27.32 -12.76
CA ASP A 616 -31.70 -28.52 -13.49
C ASP A 616 -31.46 -29.69 -12.52
N VAL A 617 -32.39 -30.65 -12.44
CA VAL A 617 -32.25 -31.83 -11.59
C VAL A 617 -31.57 -33.01 -12.29
N ASN A 618 -31.22 -32.89 -13.58
CA ASN A 618 -30.64 -33.99 -14.36
C ASN A 618 -29.38 -33.66 -15.18
N GLY A 619 -28.74 -32.52 -14.92
CA GLY A 619 -27.46 -32.11 -15.52
C GLY A 619 -27.55 -31.76 -17.01
N ASP A 620 -28.73 -31.47 -17.56
CA ASP A 620 -28.90 -31.10 -18.98
C ASP A 620 -28.98 -29.59 -19.26
N ARG A 621 -28.68 -28.79 -18.24
CA ARG A 621 -28.64 -27.32 -18.20
C ARG A 621 -29.99 -26.65 -18.50
N ARG A 622 -31.11 -27.30 -18.16
CA ARG A 622 -32.47 -26.75 -18.36
C ARG A 622 -33.26 -26.82 -17.06
N ASN A 623 -34.08 -25.81 -16.78
CA ASN A 623 -34.85 -25.83 -15.53
C ASN A 623 -36.04 -26.79 -15.60
N ASP A 624 -36.15 -27.58 -14.55
CA ASP A 624 -37.21 -28.54 -14.31
C ASP A 624 -38.25 -27.98 -13.33
N LEU A 625 -39.43 -28.62 -13.31
CA LEU A 625 -40.51 -28.28 -12.39
C LEU A 625 -40.95 -29.50 -11.57
N LEU A 626 -41.55 -29.26 -10.42
CA LEU A 626 -42.18 -30.28 -9.58
C LEU A 626 -43.65 -29.94 -9.39
N SER A 627 -44.55 -30.92 -9.52
CA SER A 627 -45.94 -30.80 -9.08
C SER A 627 -46.40 -31.96 -8.22
N ARG A 628 -47.26 -31.68 -7.23
CA ARG A 628 -47.78 -32.69 -6.30
C ARG A 628 -49.29 -32.85 -6.44
N ASN A 629 -49.77 -34.10 -6.44
CA ASN A 629 -51.20 -34.39 -6.36
C ASN A 629 -51.73 -34.14 -4.94
N ARG A 630 -52.79 -33.33 -4.81
CA ARG A 630 -53.37 -32.93 -3.52
C ARG A 630 -53.86 -34.10 -2.68
N HIS A 631 -54.38 -35.15 -3.32
CA HIS A 631 -55.05 -36.25 -2.66
C HIS A 631 -54.07 -37.37 -2.30
N SER A 632 -53.30 -37.85 -3.27
CA SER A 632 -52.34 -38.96 -3.07
C SER A 632 -50.97 -38.53 -2.57
N GLY A 633 -50.63 -37.24 -2.68
CA GLY A 633 -49.31 -36.69 -2.39
C GLY A 633 -48.20 -37.14 -3.34
N LYS A 634 -48.50 -37.91 -4.40
CA LYS A 634 -47.50 -38.34 -5.38
C LYS A 634 -46.93 -37.12 -6.09
N VAL A 635 -45.60 -37.11 -6.21
CA VAL A 635 -44.82 -36.04 -6.82
C VAL A 635 -44.46 -36.41 -8.24
N THR A 636 -44.66 -35.46 -9.14
CA THR A 636 -44.29 -35.54 -10.56
C THR A 636 -43.25 -34.47 -10.82
N VAL A 637 -42.04 -34.91 -11.14
CA VAL A 637 -40.99 -34.08 -11.73
C VAL A 637 -41.26 -33.96 -13.23
N TRP A 638 -41.16 -32.74 -13.74
CA TRP A 638 -41.34 -32.37 -15.13
C TRP A 638 -39.99 -31.89 -15.63
N LEU A 639 -39.27 -32.78 -16.31
CA LEU A 639 -37.94 -32.53 -16.83
C LEU A 639 -38.05 -31.68 -18.09
N GLY A 640 -37.40 -30.53 -18.12
CA GLY A 640 -37.46 -29.51 -19.16
C GLY A 640 -36.91 -30.00 -20.49
N ARG A 641 -37.25 -29.28 -21.56
CA ARG A 641 -36.63 -29.45 -22.88
C ARG A 641 -36.00 -28.17 -23.42
N GLY A 642 -35.89 -27.12 -22.59
CA GLY A 642 -35.40 -25.79 -23.02
C GLY A 642 -36.24 -25.22 -24.16
N ASN A 643 -37.57 -25.34 -24.08
CA ASN A 643 -38.50 -24.79 -25.08
C ASN A 643 -39.94 -24.57 -24.54
N GLY A 644 -40.11 -24.60 -23.21
CA GLY A 644 -41.40 -24.53 -22.52
C GLY A 644 -42.18 -25.85 -22.48
N THR A 645 -41.59 -26.99 -22.87
CA THR A 645 -42.21 -28.33 -22.78
C THR A 645 -41.41 -29.30 -21.92
N PHE A 646 -42.04 -30.39 -21.48
CA PHE A 646 -41.51 -31.27 -20.43
C PHE A 646 -41.66 -32.78 -20.73
N ARG A 647 -40.74 -33.59 -20.20
CA ARG A 647 -40.85 -35.05 -20.00
C ARG A 647 -41.30 -35.32 -18.57
N ARG A 648 -42.13 -36.33 -18.35
CA ARG A 648 -42.75 -36.61 -17.04
C ARG A 648 -42.05 -37.76 -16.30
N GLN A 649 -41.53 -37.50 -15.11
CA GLN A 649 -40.98 -38.49 -14.17
C GLN A 649 -41.77 -38.44 -12.86
N THR A 650 -42.17 -39.59 -12.29
CA THR A 650 -42.98 -39.61 -11.05
C THR A 650 -42.23 -40.34 -9.94
N LEU A 651 -42.08 -39.68 -8.79
CA LEU A 651 -41.35 -40.23 -7.66
C LEU A 651 -42.16 -41.35 -6.99
N LYS A 652 -41.45 -42.39 -6.53
CA LYS A 652 -42.06 -43.53 -5.84
C LYS A 652 -42.66 -43.11 -4.48
N SER A 653 -41.95 -42.27 -3.74
CA SER A 653 -42.37 -41.76 -2.43
C SER A 653 -43.54 -40.76 -2.50
N SER A 654 -44.40 -40.76 -1.48
CA SER A 654 -45.47 -39.75 -1.35
C SER A 654 -45.02 -38.58 -0.48
N PHE A 655 -45.34 -37.36 -0.92
CA PHE A 655 -45.06 -36.11 -0.23
C PHE A 655 -46.34 -35.47 0.36
N ARG A 656 -47.39 -36.27 0.65
CA ARG A 656 -48.67 -35.79 1.23
C ARG A 656 -48.49 -35.10 2.59
N ALA A 657 -47.49 -35.52 3.36
CA ALA A 657 -47.16 -34.98 4.67
C ALA A 657 -46.65 -33.52 4.63
N TYR A 658 -46.19 -33.05 3.47
CA TYR A 658 -45.58 -31.74 3.28
C TYR A 658 -46.62 -30.66 2.93
N ASN A 659 -46.46 -29.43 3.40
CA ASN A 659 -47.26 -28.26 3.01
C ASN A 659 -46.52 -27.31 2.06
N MET A 660 -45.21 -27.45 1.92
CA MET A 660 -44.34 -26.65 1.05
C MET A 660 -43.24 -27.55 0.50
N ILE A 661 -42.83 -27.33 -0.76
CA ILE A 661 -41.61 -27.88 -1.34
C ILE A 661 -40.98 -26.74 -2.16
N THR A 662 -39.70 -26.46 -1.90
CA THR A 662 -38.81 -25.61 -2.71
C THR A 662 -37.56 -26.43 -3.06
N ALA A 663 -36.66 -25.87 -3.86
CA ALA A 663 -35.53 -26.58 -4.43
C ALA A 663 -34.40 -25.61 -4.80
N GLY A 664 -33.20 -26.16 -4.94
CA GLY A 664 -31.94 -25.48 -5.24
C GLY A 664 -30.79 -26.43 -4.91
N ASP A 665 -29.55 -26.09 -5.28
CA ASP A 665 -28.39 -26.76 -4.70
C ASP A 665 -28.26 -26.29 -3.24
N VAL A 666 -28.59 -27.18 -2.32
CA VAL A 666 -28.68 -26.88 -0.89
C VAL A 666 -27.54 -27.56 -0.13
N ASP A 667 -27.08 -28.73 -0.56
CA ASP A 667 -25.93 -29.40 0.04
C ASP A 667 -24.57 -29.12 -0.60
N GLY A 668 -24.52 -28.40 -1.72
CA GLY A 668 -23.29 -27.97 -2.38
C GLY A 668 -22.64 -29.05 -3.26
N ASP A 669 -23.39 -30.09 -3.65
CA ASP A 669 -22.91 -31.13 -4.58
C ASP A 669 -23.08 -30.76 -6.07
N HIS A 670 -23.49 -29.52 -6.36
CA HIS A 670 -23.82 -28.98 -7.68
C HIS A 670 -24.99 -29.69 -8.37
N ARG A 671 -25.86 -30.34 -7.60
CA ARG A 671 -27.14 -30.88 -8.06
C ARG A 671 -28.27 -30.28 -7.26
N VAL A 672 -29.42 -30.18 -7.90
CA VAL A 672 -30.62 -29.67 -7.24
C VAL A 672 -31.17 -30.68 -6.23
N ASP A 673 -31.39 -30.21 -5.01
CA ASP A 673 -32.11 -30.86 -3.91
C ASP A 673 -33.58 -30.40 -3.81
N LEU A 674 -34.37 -31.08 -2.97
CA LEU A 674 -35.66 -30.55 -2.50
C LEU A 674 -35.64 -30.23 -1.00
N LEU A 675 -36.18 -29.07 -0.64
CA LEU A 675 -36.54 -28.69 0.72
C LEU A 675 -38.06 -28.78 0.92
N ALA A 676 -38.51 -29.79 1.68
CA ALA A 676 -39.91 -30.10 1.89
C ALA A 676 -40.34 -29.87 3.35
N ARG A 677 -41.19 -28.86 3.61
CA ARG A 677 -41.70 -28.56 4.97
C ARG A 677 -42.94 -29.38 5.28
N ALA A 678 -42.88 -30.20 6.32
CA ALA A 678 -43.97 -31.02 6.83
C ALA A 678 -45.04 -30.15 7.51
N ARG A 679 -46.28 -30.63 7.59
CA ARG A 679 -47.40 -29.89 8.19
C ARG A 679 -47.20 -29.54 9.67
N ASN A 680 -46.39 -30.32 10.38
CA ASN A 680 -45.94 -30.06 11.76
C ASN A 680 -44.73 -29.10 11.84
N GLY A 681 -44.33 -28.47 10.75
CA GLY A 681 -43.24 -27.48 10.73
C GLY A 681 -41.84 -28.04 10.54
N VAL A 682 -41.66 -29.36 10.40
CA VAL A 682 -40.34 -29.97 10.18
C VAL A 682 -39.90 -29.81 8.72
N LEU A 683 -38.76 -29.17 8.46
CA LEU A 683 -38.17 -29.08 7.12
C LEU A 683 -37.34 -30.35 6.84
N TRP A 684 -37.43 -30.89 5.62
CA TRP A 684 -36.67 -32.06 5.18
C TRP A 684 -35.92 -31.75 3.89
N LEU A 685 -34.61 -31.97 3.90
CA LEU A 685 -33.78 -32.03 2.71
C LEU A 685 -33.96 -33.39 2.03
N TYR A 686 -33.98 -33.41 0.71
CA TYR A 686 -34.09 -34.58 -0.14
C TYR A 686 -33.01 -34.50 -1.21
N HIS A 687 -32.00 -35.36 -1.10
CA HIS A 687 -30.76 -35.26 -1.87
C HIS A 687 -30.96 -35.55 -3.36
N GLY A 688 -30.45 -34.68 -4.23
CA GLY A 688 -30.46 -34.84 -5.67
C GLY A 688 -29.52 -35.95 -6.16
N LYS A 689 -30.03 -36.91 -6.94
CA LYS A 689 -29.17 -37.90 -7.63
C LYS A 689 -28.66 -37.41 -9.00
N GLY A 690 -28.89 -36.14 -9.37
CA GLY A 690 -28.52 -35.62 -10.69
C GLY A 690 -29.22 -36.33 -11.85
N ASN A 691 -30.41 -36.90 -11.61
CA ASN A 691 -31.25 -37.53 -12.64
C ASN A 691 -32.76 -37.32 -12.42
N GLY A 692 -33.14 -36.28 -11.67
CA GLY A 692 -34.50 -36.00 -11.22
C GLY A 692 -35.06 -37.01 -10.22
N GLY A 693 -34.19 -37.77 -9.56
CA GLY A 693 -34.52 -38.71 -8.48
C GLY A 693 -34.00 -38.21 -7.13
N PHE A 694 -34.80 -38.39 -6.09
CA PHE A 694 -34.52 -37.94 -4.72
C PHE A 694 -34.62 -39.12 -3.73
N PRO A 695 -33.61 -40.02 -3.70
CA PRO A 695 -33.72 -41.32 -3.04
C PRO A 695 -33.65 -41.25 -1.51
N HIS A 696 -32.91 -40.28 -0.96
CA HIS A 696 -32.63 -40.17 0.48
C HIS A 696 -33.09 -38.81 0.99
N ARG A 697 -33.54 -38.76 2.25
CA ARG A 697 -33.96 -37.52 2.91
C ARG A 697 -33.35 -37.38 4.30
N ARG A 698 -33.11 -36.14 4.70
CA ARG A 698 -32.55 -35.76 6.01
C ARG A 698 -33.43 -34.67 6.63
N SER A 699 -33.65 -34.73 7.94
CA SER A 699 -34.41 -33.68 8.66
C SER A 699 -33.52 -32.46 8.88
N LEU A 700 -34.07 -31.25 8.70
CA LEU A 700 -33.45 -29.95 9.03
C LEU A 700 -34.19 -29.26 10.20
N GLY A 701 -34.89 -30.03 11.04
CA GLY A 701 -35.51 -29.53 12.27
C GLY A 701 -36.89 -28.87 12.09
N GLY A 702 -37.52 -28.53 13.22
CA GLY A 702 -38.85 -27.92 13.32
C GLY A 702 -38.83 -26.39 13.40
N GLY A 703 -40.00 -25.78 13.65
CA GLY A 703 -40.14 -24.32 13.84
C GLY A 703 -40.39 -23.53 12.55
N TRP A 704 -40.15 -24.13 11.38
CA TRP A 704 -40.30 -23.47 10.08
C TRP A 704 -41.74 -23.04 9.74
N GLN A 705 -42.75 -23.44 10.52
CA GLN A 705 -44.12 -22.90 10.40
C GLN A 705 -44.22 -21.40 10.71
N ALA A 706 -43.21 -20.81 11.35
CA ALA A 706 -43.13 -19.37 11.60
C ALA A 706 -43.02 -18.52 10.32
N TYR A 707 -42.71 -19.14 9.17
CA TYR A 707 -42.56 -18.47 7.88
C TYR A 707 -43.73 -18.79 6.92
N ASP A 708 -44.30 -17.78 6.24
CA ASP A 708 -45.33 -17.98 5.20
C ASP A 708 -44.73 -18.17 3.79
N SER A 709 -43.47 -17.77 3.60
CA SER A 709 -42.68 -18.03 2.40
C SER A 709 -41.26 -18.48 2.74
N ILE A 710 -40.72 -19.37 1.90
CA ILE A 710 -39.33 -19.83 1.85
C ILE A 710 -39.06 -20.08 0.36
N VAL A 711 -38.13 -19.36 -0.24
CA VAL A 711 -37.65 -19.54 -1.63
C VAL A 711 -36.12 -19.55 -1.65
N ALA A 712 -35.52 -20.31 -2.57
CA ALA A 712 -34.07 -20.41 -2.67
C ALA A 712 -33.52 -19.63 -3.88
N ALA A 713 -32.40 -18.92 -3.70
CA ALA A 713 -31.54 -18.32 -4.74
C ALA A 713 -30.27 -17.74 -4.09
N ASP A 714 -29.25 -17.40 -4.87
CA ASP A 714 -28.02 -16.75 -4.39
C ASP A 714 -28.25 -15.27 -4.01
N PHE A 715 -28.55 -15.04 -2.73
CA PHE A 715 -28.84 -13.73 -2.15
C PHE A 715 -27.63 -13.09 -1.46
N THR A 716 -26.46 -13.72 -1.48
CA THR A 716 -25.16 -13.22 -0.98
C THR A 716 -24.20 -12.85 -2.12
N LYS A 717 -24.36 -13.45 -3.31
CA LYS A 717 -23.42 -13.48 -4.46
C LYS A 717 -22.19 -14.37 -4.21
N ASP A 718 -22.33 -15.43 -3.41
CA ASP A 718 -21.24 -16.38 -3.12
C ASP A 718 -21.28 -17.67 -3.96
N GLY A 719 -22.26 -17.80 -4.85
CA GLY A 719 -22.44 -18.96 -5.73
C GLY A 719 -23.32 -20.08 -5.15
N GLN A 720 -23.79 -19.98 -3.90
CA GLN A 720 -24.68 -20.97 -3.26
C GLN A 720 -26.12 -20.46 -3.13
N ALA A 721 -27.10 -21.37 -3.05
CA ALA A 721 -28.51 -20.99 -2.99
C ALA A 721 -29.01 -20.77 -1.54
N ASP A 722 -28.99 -19.52 -1.08
CA ASP A 722 -29.58 -19.07 0.19
C ASP A 722 -31.10 -19.25 0.24
N LEU A 723 -31.70 -19.15 1.44
CA LEU A 723 -33.15 -19.05 1.60
C LEU A 723 -33.64 -17.65 1.95
N LEU A 724 -34.41 -17.03 1.07
CA LEU A 724 -35.27 -15.92 1.43
C LEU A 724 -36.55 -16.45 2.10
N VAL A 725 -36.67 -16.20 3.40
CA VAL A 725 -37.81 -16.55 4.25
C VAL A 725 -38.65 -15.32 4.57
N ARG A 726 -39.96 -15.48 4.78
CA ARG A 726 -40.83 -14.38 5.24
C ARG A 726 -41.69 -14.80 6.42
N THR A 727 -41.69 -14.01 7.49
CA THR A 727 -42.42 -14.31 8.73
C THR A 727 -43.94 -14.26 8.52
N ALA A 728 -44.66 -15.26 9.03
CA ALA A 728 -46.10 -15.41 8.75
C ALA A 728 -46.98 -14.32 9.38
N HIS A 729 -46.62 -13.85 10.58
CA HIS A 729 -47.41 -12.85 11.31
C HIS A 729 -47.07 -11.41 10.95
N ARG A 730 -45.78 -11.07 10.92
CA ARG A 730 -45.31 -9.69 10.67
C ARG A 730 -44.91 -9.42 9.22
N ARG A 731 -44.90 -10.44 8.35
CA ARG A 731 -44.49 -10.36 6.92
C ARG A 731 -43.13 -9.72 6.65
N LEU A 732 -42.28 -9.62 7.67
CA LEU A 732 -40.89 -9.24 7.52
C LEU A 732 -40.16 -10.38 6.81
N GLY A 733 -39.55 -10.06 5.67
CA GLY A 733 -38.67 -10.97 4.94
C GLY A 733 -37.27 -10.99 5.53
N TYR A 734 -36.53 -12.07 5.31
CA TYR A 734 -35.15 -12.25 5.74
C TYR A 734 -34.46 -13.25 4.82
N VAL A 735 -33.21 -13.02 4.46
CA VAL A 735 -32.35 -14.06 3.87
C VAL A 735 -31.70 -14.89 4.97
N ARG A 736 -31.36 -16.13 4.61
CA ARG A 736 -30.69 -17.14 5.42
C ARG A 736 -29.55 -17.66 4.55
N PRO A 737 -28.31 -17.15 4.72
CA PRO A 737 -27.18 -17.55 3.90
C PRO A 737 -27.00 -19.06 3.92
N ASN A 738 -26.79 -19.69 2.76
CA ASN A 738 -26.46 -21.10 2.67
C ASN A 738 -24.97 -21.27 2.94
N LEU A 739 -24.64 -21.98 4.00
CA LEU A 739 -23.26 -22.26 4.41
C LEU A 739 -22.77 -23.62 3.87
N GLY A 740 -23.46 -24.14 2.85
CA GLY A 740 -23.25 -25.44 2.25
C GLY A 740 -23.82 -26.61 3.06
N ARG A 741 -23.84 -27.80 2.45
CA ARG A 741 -24.25 -29.07 3.08
C ARG A 741 -25.64 -29.05 3.74
N GLY A 742 -26.51 -28.13 3.37
CA GLY A 742 -27.86 -27.94 3.92
C GLY A 742 -27.92 -27.24 5.27
N ILE A 743 -26.97 -26.34 5.55
CA ILE A 743 -26.85 -25.54 6.77
C ILE A 743 -27.08 -24.07 6.42
N PHE A 744 -27.87 -23.36 7.24
CA PHE A 744 -28.23 -21.96 6.98
C PHE A 744 -27.86 -21.02 8.13
N GLY A 745 -27.34 -19.85 7.79
CA GLY A 745 -26.85 -18.82 8.72
C GLY A 745 -27.92 -18.05 9.50
N ALA A 746 -27.47 -16.99 10.17
CA ALA A 746 -28.36 -16.04 10.84
C ALA A 746 -29.24 -15.30 9.82
N GLN A 747 -30.22 -14.55 10.32
CA GLN A 747 -31.08 -13.78 9.43
C GLN A 747 -30.29 -12.58 8.90
N ILE A 748 -30.47 -12.32 7.61
CA ILE A 748 -30.12 -11.10 6.91
C ILE A 748 -31.45 -10.39 6.61
N GLY A 749 -31.61 -9.10 6.87
CA GLY A 749 -32.88 -8.37 6.75
C GLY A 749 -33.10 -7.25 7.80
N PRO A 750 -34.35 -7.03 8.26
CA PRO A 750 -35.57 -7.46 7.60
C PRO A 750 -35.68 -6.83 6.19
N TYR A 751 -35.93 -7.67 5.18
CA TYR A 751 -36.26 -7.30 3.80
C TYR A 751 -37.65 -6.63 3.78
N ARG A 752 -37.70 -5.35 4.14
CA ARG A 752 -38.94 -4.61 4.41
C ARG A 752 -39.96 -4.60 3.26
N PRO A 753 -39.59 -4.50 1.96
CA PRO A 753 -40.55 -4.52 0.86
C PRO A 753 -41.45 -5.78 0.83
N LEU A 754 -40.97 -6.91 1.36
CA LEU A 754 -41.73 -8.16 1.41
C LEU A 754 -42.91 -8.13 2.39
N HIS A 755 -43.00 -7.10 3.25
CA HIS A 755 -44.18 -6.82 4.07
C HIS A 755 -45.42 -6.51 3.21
N ALA A 756 -45.24 -5.71 2.15
CA ALA A 756 -46.34 -5.15 1.36
C ALA A 756 -46.96 -6.16 0.38
N VAL A 757 -46.20 -7.16 -0.07
CA VAL A 757 -46.65 -8.11 -1.09
C VAL A 757 -47.55 -9.20 -0.49
N GLY A 758 -48.55 -9.66 -1.25
CA GLY A 758 -49.47 -10.69 -0.77
C GLY A 758 -48.78 -12.04 -0.54
N ARG A 759 -48.07 -12.53 -1.56
CA ARG A 759 -47.37 -13.83 -1.57
C ARG A 759 -46.10 -13.74 -2.41
N VAL A 760 -44.96 -14.18 -1.89
CA VAL A 760 -43.74 -14.37 -2.71
C VAL A 760 -43.90 -15.62 -3.58
N LEU A 761 -43.48 -15.55 -4.85
CA LEU A 761 -43.63 -16.60 -5.86
C LEU A 761 -42.32 -17.37 -6.09
N SER A 762 -41.22 -16.65 -6.31
CA SER A 762 -39.90 -17.20 -6.63
C SER A 762 -38.80 -16.15 -6.42
N ALA A 763 -37.55 -16.59 -6.42
CA ALA A 763 -36.37 -15.76 -6.52
C ALA A 763 -35.61 -16.15 -7.80
N THR A 764 -35.35 -15.20 -8.70
CA THR A 764 -34.92 -15.48 -10.09
C THR A 764 -34.63 -14.19 -10.86
N ASN A 765 -33.80 -14.25 -11.91
CA ASN A 765 -33.51 -13.09 -12.76
C ASN A 765 -34.61 -12.85 -13.83
N VAL A 766 -35.38 -11.77 -13.66
CA VAL A 766 -36.41 -11.29 -14.60
C VAL A 766 -36.01 -9.95 -15.26
N MET A 767 -35.14 -9.19 -14.61
CA MET A 767 -34.68 -7.85 -15.03
C MET A 767 -33.45 -7.86 -15.95
N GLY A 768 -32.78 -9.00 -16.10
CA GLY A 768 -31.62 -9.18 -17.00
C GLY A 768 -30.25 -8.87 -16.38
N ASP A 769 -30.19 -8.55 -15.08
CA ASP A 769 -28.93 -8.37 -14.34
C ASP A 769 -28.41 -9.69 -13.74
N VAL A 770 -27.27 -9.67 -13.04
CA VAL A 770 -26.63 -10.90 -12.51
C VAL A 770 -27.19 -11.38 -11.16
N ALA A 771 -28.15 -10.69 -10.57
CA ALA A 771 -28.70 -10.99 -9.25
C ALA A 771 -30.13 -11.58 -9.32
N PRO A 772 -30.56 -12.39 -8.32
CA PRO A 772 -31.94 -12.88 -8.30
C PRO A 772 -32.92 -11.82 -7.81
N ASP A 773 -33.83 -11.37 -8.69
CA ASP A 773 -35.02 -10.61 -8.30
C ASP A 773 -35.95 -11.46 -7.42
N VAL A 774 -36.70 -10.82 -6.51
CA VAL A 774 -37.80 -11.48 -5.80
C VAL A 774 -39.11 -11.21 -6.54
N LEU A 775 -39.70 -12.27 -7.10
CA LEU A 775 -41.00 -12.18 -7.74
C LEU A 775 -42.13 -12.44 -6.73
N ALA A 776 -43.11 -11.56 -6.67
CA ALA A 776 -44.23 -11.63 -5.73
C ALA A 776 -45.60 -11.34 -6.38
N LEU A 777 -46.68 -11.59 -5.65
CA LEU A 777 -48.06 -11.39 -6.08
C LEU A 777 -48.80 -10.46 -5.12
N THR A 778 -49.30 -9.37 -5.66
CA THR A 778 -50.12 -8.37 -4.97
C THR A 778 -51.49 -8.32 -5.66
N GLY A 779 -52.45 -9.08 -5.13
CA GLY A 779 -53.77 -9.26 -5.74
C GLY A 779 -53.70 -10.00 -7.08
N ARG A 780 -53.90 -9.27 -8.19
CA ARG A 780 -53.77 -9.79 -9.58
C ARG A 780 -52.49 -9.33 -10.28
N ARG A 781 -51.70 -8.48 -9.61
CA ARG A 781 -50.47 -7.86 -10.10
C ARG A 781 -49.29 -8.70 -9.64
N VAL A 782 -48.44 -9.10 -10.58
CA VAL A 782 -47.16 -9.73 -10.27
C VAL A 782 -46.14 -8.61 -10.19
N ASP A 783 -45.38 -8.59 -9.10
CA ASP A 783 -44.40 -7.57 -8.73
C ASP A 783 -43.01 -8.20 -8.82
N VAL A 784 -42.10 -7.59 -9.58
CA VAL A 784 -40.67 -7.89 -9.60
C VAL A 784 -39.99 -6.92 -8.64
N LEU A 785 -39.36 -7.42 -7.59
CA LEU A 785 -38.60 -6.62 -6.64
C LEU A 785 -37.12 -6.90 -6.87
N ASN A 786 -36.38 -5.92 -7.40
CA ASN A 786 -35.00 -6.11 -7.82
C ASN A 786 -34.01 -6.24 -6.65
N ARG A 787 -32.85 -6.86 -6.90
CA ARG A 787 -31.76 -7.05 -5.95
C ARG A 787 -30.46 -6.31 -6.36
N GLY A 788 -30.18 -5.19 -5.69
CA GLY A 788 -28.82 -4.66 -5.41
C GLY A 788 -27.91 -5.57 -4.53
N SER A 789 -27.63 -5.23 -3.26
CA SER A 789 -26.63 -5.90 -2.37
C SER A 789 -27.14 -6.67 -1.11
N GLY A 790 -27.30 -6.09 0.10
CA GLY A 790 -27.34 -6.83 1.40
C GLY A 790 -28.30 -6.35 2.52
N THR A 791 -28.18 -6.84 3.78
CA THR A 791 -28.88 -6.25 4.98
C THR A 791 -28.27 -6.54 6.38
N ASP A 792 -28.58 -7.65 7.10
CA ASP A 792 -27.96 -8.03 8.41
C ASP A 792 -27.11 -9.33 8.39
N LEU A 793 -26.99 -10.15 9.46
CA LEU A 793 -25.70 -10.79 9.90
C LEU A 793 -25.58 -12.34 9.96
N GLY A 794 -24.36 -12.86 10.26
CA GLY A 794 -23.94 -14.28 10.35
C GLY A 794 -23.97 -14.98 11.74
N GLN A 795 -23.50 -16.25 11.83
CA GLN A 795 -23.49 -17.10 13.05
C GLN A 795 -22.08 -17.43 13.57
N PRO A 796 -21.88 -17.70 14.88
CA PRO A 796 -20.56 -17.98 15.45
C PRO A 796 -20.00 -19.39 15.15
N ILE A 797 -18.71 -19.49 14.79
CA ILE A 797 -17.96 -20.76 14.61
C ILE A 797 -17.17 -21.09 15.89
N VAL A 798 -17.11 -22.34 16.35
CA VAL A 798 -16.28 -22.74 17.51
C VAL A 798 -14.90 -23.21 17.06
N THR A 799 -13.86 -22.57 17.60
CA THR A 799 -12.45 -22.82 17.24
C THR A 799 -11.84 -24.00 18.01
N ASN A 800 -10.66 -24.46 17.58
CA ASN A 800 -9.83 -25.37 18.36
C ASN A 800 -9.13 -24.69 19.58
N LEU A 801 -9.12 -23.35 19.64
CA LEU A 801 -8.40 -22.57 20.65
C LEU A 801 -9.03 -22.68 22.05
N ASP A 802 -8.20 -23.04 23.03
CA ASP A 802 -8.53 -22.98 24.45
C ASP A 802 -8.06 -21.64 25.02
N LEU A 803 -9.01 -20.78 25.40
CA LEU A 803 -8.76 -19.47 25.99
C LEU A 803 -9.05 -19.45 27.50
N SER A 804 -9.13 -20.62 28.17
CA SER A 804 -9.35 -20.74 29.62
C SER A 804 -8.32 -19.99 30.46
N ARG A 805 -7.06 -19.97 30.02
CA ARG A 805 -5.95 -19.22 30.65
C ARG A 805 -5.78 -17.81 30.09
N ALA A 806 -6.49 -17.41 29.04
CA ALA A 806 -6.29 -16.12 28.40
C ALA A 806 -6.83 -14.94 29.23
N ASN A 807 -6.09 -13.84 29.29
CA ASN A 807 -6.53 -12.54 29.81
C ASN A 807 -6.56 -11.43 28.75
N LEU A 808 -6.10 -11.73 27.54
CA LEU A 808 -6.11 -10.85 26.37
C LEU A 808 -6.24 -11.73 25.12
N VAL A 809 -6.99 -11.23 24.14
CA VAL A 809 -7.03 -11.72 22.75
C VAL A 809 -6.88 -10.50 21.87
N LEU A 810 -6.13 -10.62 20.78
CA LEU A 810 -5.93 -9.61 19.77
C LEU A 810 -6.01 -10.28 18.39
N ASN A 811 -6.80 -9.73 17.49
CA ASN A 811 -6.61 -9.90 16.05
C ASN A 811 -5.15 -9.54 15.68
N ALA A 812 -4.42 -10.48 15.07
CA ALA A 812 -3.03 -10.28 14.62
C ALA A 812 -2.93 -9.86 13.15
N GLY A 813 -4.05 -9.80 12.43
CA GLY A 813 -4.05 -9.75 10.96
C GLY A 813 -3.54 -11.06 10.36
N ASP A 814 -3.29 -11.05 9.06
CA ASP A 814 -2.59 -12.12 8.33
C ASP A 814 -1.07 -12.01 8.59
N TRP A 815 -0.60 -12.54 9.72
CA TRP A 815 0.77 -12.35 10.24
C TRP A 815 1.81 -13.07 9.38
N ASN A 816 1.48 -14.27 8.91
CA ASN A 816 2.34 -15.07 8.04
C ASN A 816 2.12 -14.81 6.53
N ARG A 817 1.17 -13.93 6.17
CA ARG A 817 0.75 -13.63 4.79
C ARG A 817 0.17 -14.84 4.02
N ASP A 818 -0.38 -15.84 4.70
CA ASP A 818 -1.02 -17.02 4.07
C ASP A 818 -2.45 -16.75 3.54
N GLY A 819 -3.04 -15.61 3.89
CA GLY A 819 -4.39 -15.19 3.47
C GLY A 819 -5.47 -15.49 4.51
N HIS A 820 -5.11 -15.90 5.72
CA HIS A 820 -6.01 -16.14 6.84
C HIS A 820 -5.72 -15.19 8.00
N GLY A 821 -6.74 -14.89 8.81
CA GLY A 821 -6.51 -14.10 10.02
C GLY A 821 -5.79 -14.93 11.09
N ASP A 822 -4.77 -14.35 11.73
CA ASP A 822 -4.05 -14.92 12.86
C ASP A 822 -4.48 -14.25 14.17
N VAL A 823 -4.13 -14.86 15.31
CA VAL A 823 -4.54 -14.36 16.63
C VAL A 823 -3.38 -14.39 17.61
N PHE A 824 -3.19 -13.28 18.33
CA PHE A 824 -2.46 -13.30 19.59
C PHE A 824 -3.40 -13.53 20.76
N TYR A 825 -2.92 -14.29 21.75
CA TYR A 825 -3.54 -14.33 23.07
C TYR A 825 -2.49 -14.38 24.17
N ARG A 826 -2.73 -13.67 25.27
CA ARG A 826 -1.86 -13.68 26.45
C ARG A 826 -2.49 -14.53 27.55
N GLU A 827 -1.74 -15.48 28.08
CA GLU A 827 -2.16 -16.23 29.26
C GLU A 827 -1.95 -15.47 30.58
N THR A 828 -2.63 -15.87 31.64
CA THR A 828 -2.51 -15.28 32.99
C THR A 828 -1.12 -15.36 33.60
N ASP A 829 -0.23 -16.20 33.08
CA ASP A 829 1.20 -16.21 33.46
C ASP A 829 2.04 -15.12 32.76
N GLY A 830 1.44 -14.39 31.83
CA GLY A 830 2.04 -13.31 31.04
C GLY A 830 2.57 -13.76 29.69
N THR A 831 2.62 -15.06 29.37
CA THR A 831 3.14 -15.54 28.09
C THR A 831 2.19 -15.19 26.97
N LEU A 832 2.72 -14.53 25.93
CA LEU A 832 2.00 -14.18 24.72
C LEU A 832 2.25 -15.24 23.65
N TYR A 833 1.18 -15.73 23.05
CA TYR A 833 1.21 -16.71 21.98
C TYR A 833 0.61 -16.15 20.71
N LEU A 834 1.30 -16.36 19.58
CA LEU A 834 0.69 -16.33 18.25
C LEU A 834 0.14 -17.72 17.95
N THR A 835 -1.02 -17.77 17.32
CA THR A 835 -1.58 -18.98 16.73
C THR A 835 -2.12 -18.62 15.36
N LEU A 836 -1.72 -19.38 14.35
CA LEU A 836 -1.95 -19.03 12.95
C LEU A 836 -3.33 -19.52 12.53
N GLY A 837 -4.09 -18.75 11.77
CA GLY A 837 -5.35 -19.16 11.18
C GLY A 837 -5.17 -20.32 10.21
N ASN A 838 -6.30 -20.81 9.69
CA ASN A 838 -6.31 -21.74 8.57
C ASN A 838 -7.55 -21.56 7.66
N GLY A 839 -8.22 -20.40 7.75
CA GLY A 839 -9.43 -20.06 7.00
C GLY A 839 -10.68 -20.91 7.31
N ALA A 840 -10.56 -21.99 8.06
CA ALA A 840 -11.63 -22.96 8.36
C ALA A 840 -12.25 -22.77 9.75
N GLY A 841 -12.06 -21.61 10.36
CA GLY A 841 -12.52 -21.27 11.70
C GLY A 841 -11.72 -21.93 12.82
N SER A 842 -10.46 -22.26 12.55
CA SER A 842 -9.55 -22.97 13.45
C SER A 842 -8.13 -22.44 13.30
N PHE A 843 -7.25 -22.83 14.21
CA PHE A 843 -5.86 -22.41 14.22
C PHE A 843 -4.89 -23.57 14.01
N SER A 844 -3.72 -23.28 13.45
CA SER A 844 -2.56 -24.14 13.27
C SER A 844 -1.35 -23.54 14.00
N GLY A 845 -0.54 -24.41 14.60
CA GLY A 845 0.61 -23.99 15.40
C GLY A 845 0.27 -23.17 16.66
N ARG A 846 1.26 -23.06 17.54
CA ARG A 846 1.21 -22.21 18.74
C ARG A 846 2.63 -21.78 19.06
N TYR A 847 2.92 -20.50 18.88
CA TYR A 847 4.28 -19.97 18.92
C TYR A 847 4.39 -19.00 20.09
N SER A 848 5.33 -19.25 21.00
CA SER A 848 5.57 -18.40 22.16
C SER A 848 6.40 -17.19 21.73
N ILE A 849 5.81 -16.00 21.77
CA ILE A 849 6.49 -14.75 21.44
C ILE A 849 7.39 -14.29 22.59
N GLY A 850 6.96 -14.55 23.83
CA GLY A 850 7.71 -14.18 25.02
C GLY A 850 6.81 -13.93 26.22
N ASN A 851 7.41 -13.49 27.33
CA ASN A 851 6.66 -13.11 28.52
C ASN A 851 6.39 -11.60 28.56
N PHE A 852 5.13 -11.23 28.46
CA PHE A 852 4.59 -9.88 28.50
C PHE A 852 3.77 -9.64 29.78
N ARG A 853 4.18 -10.23 30.92
CA ARG A 853 3.56 -9.97 32.24
C ARG A 853 3.69 -8.51 32.67
N SER A 854 4.82 -7.87 32.38
CA SER A 854 5.11 -6.47 32.66
C SER A 854 4.48 -5.49 31.66
N ALA A 855 3.83 -6.00 30.61
CA ALA A 855 3.15 -5.18 29.63
C ALA A 855 1.77 -4.74 30.13
N THR A 856 1.66 -3.44 30.40
CA THR A 856 0.40 -2.73 30.71
C THR A 856 -0.53 -2.67 29.51
N MET A 857 0.03 -2.69 28.30
CA MET A 857 -0.67 -2.76 27.01
C MET A 857 0.07 -3.73 26.11
N ILE A 858 -0.66 -4.53 25.31
CA ILE A 858 -0.13 -5.31 24.19
C ILE A 858 -1.14 -5.15 23.06
N THR A 859 -0.64 -5.10 21.84
CA THR A 859 -1.41 -4.95 20.60
C THR A 859 -0.67 -5.63 19.45
N ALA A 860 -1.38 -5.94 18.37
CA ALA A 860 -0.78 -6.20 17.07
C ALA A 860 -1.22 -5.05 16.15
N PRO A 861 -0.41 -3.99 16.00
CA PRO A 861 -0.82 -2.83 15.24
C PRO A 861 -0.79 -3.02 13.71
N GLY A 862 -0.58 -4.25 13.23
CA GLY A 862 -0.25 -4.49 11.84
C GLY A 862 1.14 -3.95 11.52
N ASP A 863 1.37 -3.63 10.25
CA ASP A 863 2.63 -3.23 9.64
C ASP A 863 3.02 -1.77 9.97
N VAL A 864 3.50 -1.51 11.19
CA VAL A 864 3.83 -0.13 11.63
C VAL A 864 5.21 0.33 11.19
N ASP A 865 6.11 -0.58 10.85
CA ASP A 865 7.40 -0.26 10.23
C ASP A 865 7.42 -0.36 8.70
N GLY A 866 6.31 -0.78 8.09
CA GLY A 866 6.10 -0.78 6.64
C GLY A 866 7.01 -1.72 5.86
N ASP A 867 7.59 -2.74 6.51
CA ASP A 867 8.24 -3.86 5.82
C ASP A 867 7.21 -4.84 5.19
N GLY A 868 5.92 -4.57 5.41
CA GLY A 868 4.76 -5.31 4.93
C GLY A 868 4.32 -6.44 5.88
N ARG A 869 5.05 -6.71 6.97
CA ARG A 869 4.75 -7.79 7.94
C ARG A 869 3.91 -7.21 9.07
N MET A 870 3.12 -8.04 9.72
CA MET A 870 2.35 -7.59 10.87
C MET A 870 3.29 -7.50 12.08
N ASP A 871 3.24 -6.39 12.82
CA ASP A 871 4.04 -6.18 14.01
C ASP A 871 3.24 -6.38 15.29
N LEU A 872 3.97 -6.53 16.40
CA LEU A 872 3.44 -6.53 17.75
C LEU A 872 3.97 -5.30 18.49
N MET A 873 3.20 -4.75 19.43
CA MET A 873 3.64 -3.63 20.26
C MET A 873 3.19 -3.81 21.71
N ALA A 874 4.01 -3.35 22.65
CA ALA A 874 3.70 -3.42 24.08
C ALA A 874 4.18 -2.20 24.87
N ALA A 875 3.32 -1.67 25.74
CA ALA A 875 3.70 -0.65 26.72
C ALA A 875 4.11 -1.32 28.05
N LEU A 876 5.41 -1.26 28.33
CA LEU A 876 6.03 -1.60 29.61
C LEU A 876 6.03 -0.38 30.54
N SER A 877 6.42 -0.55 31.80
CA SER A 877 6.50 0.55 32.77
C SER A 877 7.37 1.71 32.27
N GLY A 878 6.74 2.80 31.80
CA GLY A 878 7.39 4.01 31.31
C GLY A 878 7.99 3.93 29.90
N THR A 879 7.90 2.79 29.20
CA THR A 879 8.45 2.63 27.84
C THR A 879 7.48 1.86 26.95
N THR A 880 7.43 2.22 25.67
CA THR A 880 6.67 1.46 24.66
C THR A 880 7.63 0.83 23.67
N ARG A 881 7.35 -0.39 23.25
CA ARG A 881 8.17 -1.15 22.31
C ARG A 881 7.33 -1.65 21.15
N PHE A 882 7.86 -1.54 19.94
CA PHE A 882 7.40 -2.29 18.78
C PHE A 882 8.30 -3.50 18.60
N TYR A 883 7.76 -4.60 18.10
CA TYR A 883 8.39 -5.90 17.93
C TYR A 883 8.10 -6.32 16.49
N PRO A 884 9.01 -6.03 15.54
CA PRO A 884 8.76 -6.25 14.14
C PRO A 884 8.46 -7.72 13.82
N GLY A 885 7.47 -7.96 12.96
CA GLY A 885 7.08 -9.30 12.56
C GLY A 885 8.20 -10.01 11.81
N ASN A 886 8.40 -11.31 12.06
CA ASN A 886 9.21 -12.12 11.14
C ASN A 886 8.42 -12.58 9.90
N GLY A 887 7.12 -12.24 9.80
CA GLY A 887 6.25 -12.64 8.69
C GLY A 887 6.00 -14.14 8.63
N SER A 888 6.10 -14.84 9.77
CA SER A 888 5.93 -16.28 9.86
C SER A 888 5.32 -16.69 11.19
N THR A 889 6.11 -16.75 12.26
CA THR A 889 5.75 -17.41 13.53
C THR A 889 6.20 -16.66 14.78
N GLY A 890 6.84 -15.50 14.63
CA GLY A 890 7.38 -14.73 15.74
C GLY A 890 7.78 -13.31 15.33
N VAL A 891 8.63 -12.70 16.16
CA VAL A 891 9.14 -11.33 15.99
C VAL A 891 10.67 -11.35 15.86
N THR A 892 11.25 -10.36 15.19
CA THR A 892 12.70 -10.29 14.93
C THR A 892 13.49 -9.61 16.05
N GLY A 893 12.84 -8.82 16.90
CA GLY A 893 13.47 -8.07 17.98
C GLY A 893 12.50 -7.12 18.68
N TYR A 894 13.00 -5.98 19.17
CA TYR A 894 12.15 -4.83 19.50
C TYR A 894 12.87 -3.49 19.32
N VAL A 895 12.13 -2.47 18.90
CA VAL A 895 12.54 -1.05 18.90
C VAL A 895 11.73 -0.30 19.98
N THR A 896 12.26 0.80 20.51
CA THR A 896 11.58 1.59 21.55
C THR A 896 10.88 2.80 20.92
N ALA A 897 9.57 2.90 21.11
CA ALA A 897 8.73 3.92 20.52
C ALA A 897 9.06 5.34 21.02
N TYR A 898 8.88 6.34 20.16
CA TYR A 898 9.15 7.74 20.48
C TYR A 898 8.13 8.42 21.41
N GLY A 899 7.02 7.76 21.75
CA GLY A 899 6.00 8.24 22.69
C GLY A 899 5.54 7.14 23.66
N GLY A 900 5.24 7.52 24.91
CA GLY A 900 4.77 6.58 25.95
C GLY A 900 3.25 6.57 26.12
N MET A 901 2.64 5.38 26.07
CA MET A 901 1.19 5.17 26.28
C MET A 901 0.85 4.50 27.63
N ALA A 902 1.64 4.80 28.67
CA ALA A 902 1.42 4.22 29.99
C ALA A 902 0.03 4.57 30.55
N GLY A 903 -0.72 3.56 30.97
CA GLY A 903 -2.07 3.71 31.55
C GLY A 903 -3.22 3.79 30.54
N GLN A 904 -2.95 3.62 29.24
CA GLN A 904 -3.97 3.56 28.19
C GLN A 904 -4.18 2.13 27.69
N THR A 905 -5.24 1.89 26.91
CA THR A 905 -5.57 0.56 26.36
C THR A 905 -5.80 0.68 24.86
N GLN A 906 -4.86 0.21 24.05
CA GLN A 906 -5.08 0.17 22.60
C GLN A 906 -6.25 -0.74 22.23
N ILE A 907 -6.95 -0.33 21.18
CA ILE A 907 -8.09 -1.03 20.59
C ILE A 907 -7.67 -1.76 19.32
N SER A 908 -6.81 -1.12 18.51
CA SER A 908 -6.38 -1.61 17.19
C SER A 908 -5.38 -0.62 16.57
N ALA A 909 -4.93 -0.92 15.36
CA ALA A 909 -4.29 0.04 14.47
C ALA A 909 -4.68 -0.24 13.02
N GLY A 910 -4.17 0.58 12.10
CA GLY A 910 -4.46 0.56 10.66
C GLY A 910 -4.60 1.98 10.13
N ALA A 911 -4.96 2.15 8.86
CA ALA A 911 -5.21 3.46 8.26
C ALA A 911 -6.52 4.07 8.77
N TRP A 912 -6.53 4.53 10.03
CA TRP A 912 -7.69 5.15 10.66
C TRP A 912 -8.01 6.48 10.01
N ASP A 913 -6.99 7.25 9.60
CA ASP A 913 -7.14 8.33 8.64
C ASP A 913 -6.44 8.05 7.29
N ALA A 914 -6.16 9.09 6.51
CA ALA A 914 -5.71 9.00 5.12
C ALA A 914 -4.21 9.29 4.93
N ASP A 915 -3.42 9.43 6.01
CA ASP A 915 -1.99 9.82 5.93
C ASP A 915 -1.03 8.74 5.38
N SER A 916 -1.58 7.55 5.09
CA SER A 916 -0.91 6.36 4.56
C SER A 916 0.11 5.70 5.49
N THR A 917 0.12 6.07 6.77
CA THR A 917 0.81 5.35 7.85
C THR A 917 -0.20 4.64 8.76
N PRO A 918 0.12 3.48 9.35
CA PRO A 918 -0.79 2.85 10.31
C PRO A 918 -0.86 3.60 11.65
N ASP A 919 -2.05 4.10 11.96
CA ASP A 919 -2.35 4.84 13.17
C ASP A 919 -2.69 3.92 14.34
N LEU A 920 -2.45 4.38 15.56
CA LEU A 920 -2.90 3.72 16.78
C LEU A 920 -4.26 4.26 17.26
N LEU A 921 -5.26 3.39 17.39
CA LEU A 921 -6.50 3.78 18.06
C LEU A 921 -6.54 3.24 19.50
N VAL A 922 -6.71 4.14 20.46
CA VAL A 922 -6.47 3.90 21.89
C VAL A 922 -7.62 4.40 22.78
N ARG A 923 -8.04 3.56 23.72
CA ARG A 923 -8.94 3.93 24.81
C ARG A 923 -8.14 4.55 25.97
N ASN A 924 -8.45 5.80 26.30
CA ASN A 924 -7.95 6.48 27.49
C ASN A 924 -9.15 6.72 28.44
N GLY A 925 -9.39 5.76 29.34
CA GLY A 925 -10.58 5.73 30.18
C GLY A 925 -11.88 5.59 29.37
N ASN A 926 -12.67 6.67 29.28
CA ASN A 926 -13.86 6.75 28.43
C ASN A 926 -13.64 7.56 27.14
N ALA A 927 -12.46 8.16 26.96
CA ALA A 927 -12.07 8.84 25.74
C ALA A 927 -11.50 7.82 24.74
N LEU A 928 -11.74 8.10 23.47
CA LEU A 928 -11.07 7.44 22.35
C LEU A 928 -10.02 8.41 21.79
N GLN A 929 -8.80 7.94 21.56
CA GLN A 929 -7.69 8.74 21.06
C GLN A 929 -7.08 8.06 19.84
N LEU A 930 -6.85 8.83 18.80
CA LEU A 930 -6.09 8.44 17.63
C LEU A 930 -4.68 9.00 17.75
N TYR A 931 -3.68 8.14 17.73
CA TYR A 931 -2.27 8.49 17.56
C TYR A 931 -1.92 8.30 16.08
N PRO A 932 -1.67 9.37 15.31
CA PRO A 932 -1.26 9.22 13.92
C PRO A 932 0.01 8.38 13.79
N GLY A 933 0.13 7.56 12.76
CA GLY A 933 1.38 6.87 12.46
C GLY A 933 2.47 7.85 11.99
N ASN A 934 3.76 7.49 12.10
CA ASN A 934 4.81 8.17 11.33
C ASN A 934 6.00 7.28 10.92
N GLY A 935 5.83 5.95 10.94
CA GLY A 935 6.81 4.96 10.48
C GLY A 935 7.52 4.18 11.61
N PRO A 936 8.65 3.50 11.32
CA PRO A 936 9.23 2.37 12.07
C PRO A 936 9.40 2.42 13.59
N ALA A 937 9.28 3.58 14.23
CA ALA A 937 9.40 3.70 15.68
C ALA A 937 8.53 4.80 16.30
N GLY A 938 7.56 5.37 15.58
CA GLY A 938 6.92 6.61 16.01
C GLY A 938 5.42 6.71 15.82
N LEU A 939 4.83 7.48 16.75
CA LEU A 939 3.43 7.86 16.78
C LEU A 939 3.36 9.35 17.07
N GLY A 940 2.48 10.04 16.36
CA GLY A 940 2.19 11.45 16.55
C GLY A 940 1.49 11.76 17.88
N ALA A 941 1.24 13.04 18.12
CA ALA A 941 0.49 13.48 19.31
C ALA A 941 -0.97 12.98 19.24
N PRO A 942 -1.52 12.41 20.32
CA PRO A 942 -2.86 11.83 20.29
C PRO A 942 -3.97 12.88 20.13
N ARG A 943 -4.84 12.67 19.14
CA ARG A 943 -6.09 13.40 18.93
C ARG A 943 -7.25 12.64 19.59
N THR A 944 -7.93 13.25 20.54
CA THR A 944 -9.15 12.68 21.12
C THR A 944 -10.31 12.73 20.10
N LEU A 945 -10.87 11.57 19.75
CA LEU A 945 -12.01 11.46 18.87
C LEU A 945 -13.32 11.81 19.59
N PRO A 946 -14.34 12.36 18.91
CA PRO A 946 -15.62 12.76 19.50
C PRO A 946 -16.57 11.59 19.81
N VAL A 947 -16.02 10.44 20.22
CA VAL A 947 -16.74 9.23 20.61
C VAL A 947 -16.46 8.94 22.09
N SER A 948 -17.52 8.84 22.88
CA SER A 948 -17.40 8.34 24.24
C SER A 948 -17.53 6.82 24.27
N LEU A 949 -16.55 6.17 24.89
CA LEU A 949 -16.57 4.72 25.16
C LEU A 949 -17.29 4.38 26.49
N ALA A 950 -17.96 5.36 27.11
CA ALA A 950 -18.75 5.17 28.31
C ALA A 950 -19.93 4.20 28.04
N GLY A 951 -20.00 3.12 28.83
CA GLY A 951 -21.02 2.08 28.67
C GLY A 951 -20.64 0.95 27.71
N TYR A 952 -19.52 1.07 26.99
CA TYR A 952 -18.95 -0.01 26.18
C TYR A 952 -17.84 -0.76 26.92
N ASP A 953 -18.00 -2.08 27.01
CA ASP A 953 -17.09 -3.00 27.72
C ASP A 953 -16.20 -3.81 26.76
N TRP A 954 -16.63 -4.03 25.52
CA TRP A 954 -15.73 -4.31 24.41
C TRP A 954 -15.60 -3.11 23.50
N VAL A 955 -14.38 -2.90 23.03
CA VAL A 955 -14.01 -1.94 22.00
C VAL A 955 -12.89 -2.63 21.22
N ILE A 956 -13.22 -3.13 20.03
CA ILE A 956 -12.38 -3.99 19.19
C ILE A 956 -12.29 -3.31 17.84
N GLY A 957 -11.09 -3.04 17.34
CA GLY A 957 -10.94 -2.60 15.96
C GLY A 957 -10.84 -3.79 15.02
N VAL A 958 -11.47 -3.62 13.87
CA VAL A 958 -11.54 -4.59 12.78
C VAL A 958 -11.12 -3.88 11.49
N GLY A 959 -10.78 -4.64 10.46
CA GLY A 959 -10.69 -4.07 9.11
C GLY A 959 -12.03 -3.45 8.66
N ALA A 960 -12.06 -2.83 7.49
CA ALA A 960 -13.27 -2.23 6.96
C ALA A 960 -14.39 -3.30 6.82
N LEU A 961 -15.54 -3.09 7.48
CA LEU A 961 -16.71 -3.97 7.43
C LEU A 961 -17.55 -3.74 6.17
N GLU A 962 -17.32 -2.62 5.50
CA GLU A 962 -17.88 -2.20 4.23
C GLU A 962 -16.71 -1.72 3.34
N VAL A 963 -16.95 -1.44 2.05
CA VAL A 963 -15.88 -0.96 1.13
C VAL A 963 -15.61 0.54 1.33
N THR A 964 -15.26 0.95 2.56
CA THR A 964 -14.85 2.31 2.93
C THR A 964 -13.33 2.50 2.97
N GLY A 965 -12.56 1.41 3.09
CA GLY A 965 -11.10 1.47 3.07
C GLY A 965 -10.43 1.90 4.38
N HIS A 966 -11.20 2.10 5.45
CA HIS A 966 -10.69 2.46 6.79
C HIS A 966 -11.14 1.41 7.82
N PRO A 967 -10.33 1.12 8.86
CA PRO A 967 -10.73 0.25 9.96
C PRO A 967 -12.02 0.72 10.64
N ASP A 968 -12.84 -0.22 11.07
CA ASP A 968 -14.07 0.05 11.82
C ASP A 968 -13.91 -0.37 13.28
N LEU A 969 -14.74 0.16 14.18
CA LEU A 969 -14.85 -0.35 15.54
C LEU A 969 -16.09 -1.20 15.74
N ILE A 970 -15.88 -2.38 16.31
CA ILE A 970 -16.90 -3.17 16.98
C ILE A 970 -16.91 -2.80 18.47
N VAL A 971 -18.04 -2.31 18.96
CA VAL A 971 -18.24 -2.04 20.40
C VAL A 971 -19.37 -2.87 20.97
N ARG A 972 -19.21 -3.34 22.21
CA ARG A 972 -20.25 -4.05 22.95
C ARG A 972 -20.64 -3.27 24.19
N THR A 973 -21.93 -3.17 24.47
CA THR A 973 -22.41 -2.65 25.77
C THR A 973 -22.37 -3.74 26.84
N GLY A 974 -22.32 -3.36 28.11
CA GLY A 974 -22.43 -4.31 29.24
C GLY A 974 -23.74 -5.14 29.27
N ALA A 975 -24.73 -4.81 28.44
CA ALA A 975 -25.95 -5.59 28.22
C ALA A 975 -25.85 -6.59 27.05
N GLY A 976 -24.70 -6.67 26.36
CA GLY A 976 -24.46 -7.59 25.25
C GLY A 976 -25.07 -7.15 23.91
N ALA A 977 -25.27 -5.85 23.69
CA ALA A 977 -25.61 -5.31 22.37
C ALA A 977 -24.32 -4.88 21.65
N LEU A 978 -24.16 -5.31 20.40
CA LEU A 978 -23.00 -5.08 19.55
C LEU A 978 -23.31 -4.02 18.50
N TYR A 979 -22.40 -3.08 18.28
CA TYR A 979 -22.52 -2.00 17.31
C TYR A 979 -21.24 -1.88 16.49
N ALA A 980 -21.38 -1.49 15.22
CA ALA A 980 -20.27 -1.00 14.40
C ALA A 980 -20.24 0.52 14.47
N LEU A 981 -19.07 1.11 14.64
CA LEU A 981 -18.79 2.51 14.35
C LEU A 981 -17.84 2.49 13.17
N GLN A 982 -18.31 3.02 12.03
CA GLN A 982 -17.57 2.97 10.79
C GLN A 982 -16.44 4.02 10.78
N GLY A 983 -15.24 3.63 10.36
CA GLY A 983 -14.11 4.53 10.13
C GLY A 983 -14.34 5.42 8.91
N ASN A 984 -13.98 6.69 9.05
CA ASN A 984 -13.99 7.67 7.98
C ASN A 984 -12.55 8.13 7.70
N ALA A 985 -12.27 8.58 6.48
CA ALA A 985 -10.94 9.02 6.02
C ALA A 985 -10.30 10.18 6.82
N ASP A 986 -11.04 10.84 7.71
CA ASP A 986 -10.55 11.89 8.61
C ASP A 986 -10.23 11.37 10.03
N GLY A 987 -10.14 10.04 10.22
CA GLY A 987 -9.95 9.40 11.52
C GLY A 987 -11.14 9.55 12.46
N SER A 988 -12.28 10.06 11.99
CA SER A 988 -13.51 10.09 12.78
C SER A 988 -14.27 8.76 12.68
N LEU A 989 -15.21 8.57 13.59
CA LEU A 989 -16.06 7.40 13.65
C LEU A 989 -17.53 7.78 13.46
N ALA A 990 -18.23 7.01 12.64
CA ALA A 990 -19.66 7.11 12.47
C ALA A 990 -20.44 6.72 13.75
N LYS A 991 -21.73 7.08 13.78
CA LYS A 991 -22.60 6.73 14.90
C LYS A 991 -22.77 5.21 15.03
N PRO A 992 -22.81 4.65 16.26
CA PRO A 992 -22.99 3.22 16.49
C PRO A 992 -24.22 2.63 15.75
N LYS A 993 -23.96 1.81 14.73
CA LYS A 993 -24.93 1.03 13.94
C LYS A 993 -25.14 -0.30 14.66
N LEU A 994 -26.34 -0.55 15.21
CA LEU A 994 -26.63 -1.80 15.90
C LEU A 994 -26.44 -2.97 14.93
N LEU A 995 -25.49 -3.85 15.27
CA LEU A 995 -25.25 -5.10 14.57
C LEU A 995 -26.18 -6.18 15.08
N GLY A 996 -26.26 -6.32 16.41
CA GLY A 996 -27.11 -7.33 17.02
C GLY A 996 -27.09 -7.30 18.53
N SER A 997 -27.79 -8.26 19.14
CA SER A 997 -27.91 -8.40 20.59
C SER A 997 -27.75 -9.86 21.00
N GLY A 998 -27.16 -10.10 22.18
CA GLY A 998 -26.92 -11.44 22.72
C GLY A 998 -25.44 -11.73 23.01
N PHE A 999 -24.55 -10.75 22.80
CA PHE A 999 -23.10 -10.89 22.98
C PHE A 999 -22.66 -10.92 24.46
N GLY A 1000 -23.61 -10.89 25.42
CA GLY A 1000 -23.33 -11.07 26.85
C GLY A 1000 -22.96 -12.51 27.24
N GLY A 1001 -23.11 -13.49 26.34
CA GLY A 1001 -22.64 -14.87 26.53
C GLY A 1001 -21.13 -15.08 26.36
N TYR A 1002 -20.38 -13.99 26.15
CA TYR A 1002 -18.94 -13.97 25.89
C TYR A 1002 -18.26 -13.06 26.90
N ASP A 1003 -17.04 -13.40 27.35
CA ASP A 1003 -16.36 -12.68 28.43
C ASP A 1003 -14.95 -12.14 28.07
N LEU A 1004 -14.50 -12.39 26.84
CA LEU A 1004 -13.28 -11.86 26.25
C LEU A 1004 -13.49 -11.82 24.73
N ALA A 1005 -12.93 -10.85 24.03
CA ALA A 1005 -12.91 -10.80 22.56
C ALA A 1005 -11.79 -9.86 22.08
N GLY A 1006 -11.44 -9.98 20.81
CA GLY A 1006 -10.44 -9.19 20.11
C GLY A 1006 -10.47 -9.42 18.61
#